data_AF-A0A1G3A2C6-F1
#
_entry.id   AF-A0A1G3A2C6-F1
#
_cell.length_a   1.000
_cell.length_b   1.000
_cell.length_c   1.000
_cell.angle_alpha   90.00
_cell.angle_beta   90.00
_cell.angle_gamma   90.00
#
_symmetry.space_group_name_H-M   'P 1'
#
loop_
_entity.id
_entity.type
_entity.pdbx_description
1 polymer ?
#
loop_
_entity_poly.entity_id
_entity_poly.type
_entity_poly.pdbx_seq_one_letter_code
_entity_poly.pdbx_strand_id
1 'polypeptide(L)'
;MEGIVGKSGLLVAMLIGILFFVSSAVGINPLYGQAAGNPPPLWSIGEKKVLFYRVDFSDYPGEPVTVASLQTLMATVNDFYLDASYGKMSLTMTYPPVLRLPQTAASYAALGNEQDVILADVRVVARNAGYDYRLFDREIVVYSAPGLLGSLAQPGGRGLWLHTPLNLRTTSHEIGHTNGALHGNLWKSTNDSINGAGSSIEYEDELDVMGGGGTYHFTAWYKSVFDWIVSSEVQTVISSGTYRLYALEDAIPVGTHALKIRRDTKRDYWVEFRNRTVDTAAMKNGVLLHWGYDVVGRGKQSELIDATPLTTGIADPTVVIGRTLSDPEVGIHITPVGKAGTTPESIDVVVNLGTFPGNGTPTVNLAADATDVGINTAVTLTATASDPDGDTLAYYWELGSGIVGSNSPTTIMIWSAAGEYVVRCTVSDMKGKTASDSVIVRVGSPTADRIGGRVTDSAGQPAWNVKVAGSFTTYDPPLFFPVTVTKIAFTDSDGVYNLVGLSSNNYTVTAQRWGYLFDPSGFANPVASGGNPTAIDFVGRVNSAPSTPGLTGPTTVMAAQIDVQTYTATSTDLETQNVSYTVDWGNSTTTQSEYRFAGEGVQVNNRWTVPGTYEIRAKATDSFGASSLWSSPMTVTVLPAIPAPTGLTTTLTSPFVVQLVWTDNSSNEDGFYIERSTSGGDAYMKWTFAGANVTGTNIGLSPATTYRFRIRAFNTQGESDPSNEVVVTTPANTPPTTPAVPSGATVPQVGTTQTYTASAMDSNGHYLYYTFEWGDGTALMTQSPTSSGQTASLAKTWSTPGTYIVRVKATDTEGASSDWSAGLAVTVVNAAPGLPSQPTGSGSLTVNQTGTFTTAATDPEGHQVQYIFDWGNGTTSTTGLYASGVSVSATNAWPAAGTYSVRVKATDQYGAASEWSASLSVQVTEQPPAAPSTLKAVAIMMTRIDLQWTDNASNESGFKVEQSNDNVNFAEVATVGANTTAYTLEGLTAATTYYYRVRAYNSTYQSAYSNTASSRTMSSSSLLTGISTRGYVGTGSNAMIGGFIITGTAPKTVLIRAKGPSFSSWMTGYLVDPYLQLYSGSTVVAQNYDWQTNDSLCLSPVVWKGTAADIQAVGVAPTNSKEAALLVTLPPGAYTAFVRGMNNGVGTGMVEVYELGSAYPSTSRLTGISTRGYVGTGSNAMIGGFIITGTMPKKVLIRAKGPSFSSWMTGYLADPYLQLYSGSTVVA
;
A
#
# COMPACT_ATOMS: atom_id res chain seq x y z
N MET A 1 -15.94 -49.83 15.15
CA MET A 1 -15.86 -48.54 15.87
C MET A 1 -15.10 -47.58 14.95
N GLU A 2 -15.52 -47.22 13.74
CA GLU A 2 -16.74 -46.56 13.21
C GLU A 2 -17.09 -45.18 13.81
N GLY A 3 -17.04 -44.16 12.94
CA GLY A 3 -17.48 -42.75 13.09
C GLY A 3 -16.33 -41.80 13.44
N ILE A 4 -15.95 -40.76 12.66
CA ILE A 4 -16.71 -39.84 11.81
C ILE A 4 -15.81 -39.27 10.68
N VAL A 5 -16.39 -39.10 9.50
CA VAL A 5 -15.84 -38.49 8.28
C VAL A 5 -16.35 -37.05 8.15
N GLY A 6 -15.44 -36.11 7.86
CA GLY A 6 -15.56 -35.05 6.83
C GLY A 6 -16.58 -33.90 6.95
N LYS A 7 -16.05 -32.66 6.98
CA LYS A 7 -16.32 -31.49 6.09
C LYS A 7 -15.81 -30.19 6.78
N SER A 8 -14.75 -29.54 6.32
CA SER A 8 -14.69 -28.49 5.27
C SER A 8 -15.04 -27.08 5.77
N GLY A 9 -14.04 -26.19 5.76
CA GLY A 9 -14.21 -24.76 5.52
C GLY A 9 -14.06 -23.84 6.74
N LEU A 10 -13.18 -22.85 6.60
CA LEU A 10 -13.24 -21.56 7.30
C LEU A 10 -12.77 -21.48 8.77
N LEU A 11 -11.58 -21.98 9.12
CA LEU A 11 -10.96 -21.64 10.42
C LEU A 11 -9.42 -21.83 10.40
N VAL A 12 -8.71 -21.11 9.53
CA VAL A 12 -7.23 -21.00 9.58
C VAL A 12 -6.77 -19.55 9.27
N ALA A 13 -7.54 -18.54 9.68
CA ALA A 13 -7.14 -17.12 9.59
C ALA A 13 -7.26 -16.34 10.91
N MET A 14 -7.61 -17.02 12.01
CA MET A 14 -7.72 -16.43 13.35
C MET A 14 -6.83 -17.22 14.31
N LEU A 15 -5.50 -17.07 14.23
CA LEU A 15 -4.61 -17.36 15.37
C LEU A 15 -3.18 -16.80 15.26
N ILE A 16 -2.93 -15.81 14.37
CA ILE A 16 -1.66 -15.07 14.29
C ILE A 16 -1.85 -13.59 14.68
N GLY A 17 -2.93 -13.26 15.41
CA GLY A 17 -3.29 -11.88 15.79
C GLY A 17 -3.06 -11.51 17.26
N ILE A 18 -2.42 -12.36 18.08
CA ILE A 18 -2.35 -12.15 19.55
C ILE A 18 -0.91 -11.99 20.09
N LEU A 19 0.13 -12.02 19.24
CA LEU A 19 1.53 -11.87 19.69
C LEU A 19 2.19 -10.49 19.41
N PHE A 20 1.40 -9.44 19.20
CA PHE A 20 1.91 -8.07 18.97
C PHE A 20 1.36 -7.00 19.94
N PHE A 21 1.04 -7.40 21.17
CA PHE A 21 0.62 -6.48 22.25
C PHE A 21 1.74 -6.19 23.27
N VAL A 22 3.01 -6.06 22.88
CA VAL A 22 4.06 -5.46 23.74
C VAL A 22 5.15 -4.75 22.92
N SER A 23 4.80 -3.75 22.10
CA SER A 23 5.78 -2.80 21.55
C SER A 23 5.12 -1.56 20.93
N SER A 24 4.35 -0.81 21.72
CA SER A 24 3.95 0.55 21.29
C SER A 24 3.83 1.55 22.44
N ALA A 25 4.66 1.40 23.47
CA ALA A 25 5.01 2.50 24.37
C ALA A 25 6.42 2.96 23.99
N VAL A 26 6.55 4.23 23.60
CA VAL A 26 7.76 4.90 23.07
C VAL A 26 8.01 4.66 21.56
N GLY A 27 7.18 5.30 20.73
CA GLY A 27 7.44 5.45 19.29
C GLY A 27 8.55 6.47 19.04
N ILE A 28 9.79 6.02 19.00
CA ILE A 28 10.86 6.66 18.21
C ILE A 28 11.62 5.55 17.50
N ASN A 29 11.23 5.24 16.27
CA ASN A 29 12.05 4.43 15.37
C ASN A 29 13.15 5.37 14.80
N PRO A 30 14.46 5.11 14.98
CA PRO A 30 15.51 6.14 14.81
C PRO A 30 15.80 6.57 13.36
N LEU A 31 15.04 6.13 12.37
CA LEU A 31 15.33 6.40 10.95
C LEU A 31 14.27 7.24 10.21
N TYR A 32 13.18 7.63 10.85
CA TYR A 32 12.18 8.53 10.26
C TYR A 32 11.87 9.69 11.20
N GLY A 33 12.59 10.79 11.03
CA GLY A 33 12.31 12.08 11.68
C GLY A 33 11.09 12.81 11.11
N GLN A 34 9.98 12.10 10.86
CA GLN A 34 8.67 12.75 10.70
C GLN A 34 7.66 12.05 11.60
N ALA A 35 7.23 12.76 12.64
CA ALA A 35 6.00 12.43 13.34
C ALA A 35 4.86 12.32 12.30
N ALA A 36 3.87 11.47 12.57
CA ALA A 36 2.58 11.47 11.89
C ALA A 36 1.90 12.84 12.07
N GLY A 37 2.34 13.84 11.32
CA GLY A 37 1.73 15.15 11.20
C GLY A 37 0.70 15.13 10.07
N ASN A 38 -0.25 16.05 10.11
CA ASN A 38 -1.21 16.24 9.01
C ASN A 38 -0.43 16.30 7.68
N PRO A 39 -0.72 15.41 6.71
CA PRO A 39 -0.09 15.51 5.41
C PRO A 39 -0.39 16.89 4.82
N PRO A 40 0.57 17.57 4.17
CA PRO A 40 0.31 18.84 3.51
C PRO A 40 -0.84 18.70 2.49
N PRO A 41 -1.67 19.73 2.26
CA PRO A 41 -2.79 19.70 1.29
C PRO A 41 -2.40 19.24 -0.13
N LEU A 42 -1.12 19.38 -0.47
CA LEU A 42 -0.53 18.93 -1.73
C LEU A 42 -0.52 17.40 -1.92
N TRP A 43 -0.82 16.60 -0.90
CA TRP A 43 -0.83 15.15 -1.01
C TRP A 43 -2.18 14.63 -1.51
N SER A 44 -3.27 15.19 -1.01
CA SER A 44 -4.63 14.77 -1.35
C SER A 44 -5.25 15.56 -2.52
N ILE A 45 -4.64 16.65 -3.00
CA ILE A 45 -5.17 17.47 -4.09
C ILE A 45 -4.20 17.58 -5.27
N GLY A 46 -4.72 17.57 -6.49
CA GLY A 46 -4.00 17.66 -7.76
C GLY A 46 -3.72 16.30 -8.39
N GLU A 47 -3.03 16.34 -9.52
CA GLU A 47 -2.43 15.15 -10.13
C GLU A 47 -1.35 14.58 -9.18
N LYS A 48 -1.38 13.27 -8.95
CA LYS A 48 -0.34 12.52 -8.23
C LYS A 48 0.37 11.59 -9.18
N LYS A 49 1.66 11.83 -9.38
CA LYS A 49 2.55 10.94 -10.12
C LYS A 49 2.88 9.75 -9.23
N VAL A 50 2.52 8.56 -9.67
CA VAL A 50 2.69 7.30 -8.94
C VAL A 50 3.73 6.44 -9.63
N LEU A 51 4.78 6.05 -8.91
CA LEU A 51 5.76 5.07 -9.38
C LEU A 51 5.38 3.68 -8.87
N PHE A 52 5.03 2.78 -9.78
CA PHE A 52 4.43 1.48 -9.46
C PHE A 52 5.42 0.34 -9.74
N TYR A 53 6.18 -0.05 -8.73
CA TYR A 53 7.18 -1.11 -8.78
C TYR A 53 6.54 -2.50 -8.80
N ARG A 54 6.84 -3.28 -9.84
CA ARG A 54 6.56 -4.72 -9.87
C ARG A 54 7.85 -5.44 -9.48
N VAL A 55 7.88 -6.08 -8.31
CA VAL A 55 9.11 -6.72 -7.81
C VAL A 55 9.01 -8.24 -7.83
N ASP A 56 10.13 -8.89 -8.12
CA ASP A 56 10.30 -10.33 -8.00
C ASP A 56 11.53 -10.69 -7.16
N PHE A 57 11.62 -11.95 -6.73
CA PHE A 57 12.65 -12.45 -5.83
C PHE A 57 13.34 -13.66 -6.46
N SER A 58 14.56 -14.00 -6.01
CA SER A 58 15.27 -15.17 -6.57
C SER A 58 14.59 -16.51 -6.26
N ASP A 59 13.88 -16.61 -5.14
CA ASP A 59 13.10 -17.78 -4.71
C ASP A 59 11.64 -17.75 -5.20
N TYR A 60 11.14 -16.59 -5.62
CA TYR A 60 9.85 -16.42 -6.29
C TYR A 60 10.01 -15.55 -7.55
N PRO A 61 10.67 -16.08 -8.60
CA PRO A 61 10.94 -15.33 -9.81
C PRO A 61 9.68 -15.21 -10.68
N GLY A 62 9.52 -14.06 -11.35
CA GLY A 62 8.43 -13.84 -12.29
C GLY A 62 7.64 -12.57 -12.03
N GLU A 63 6.83 -12.18 -13.01
CA GLU A 63 6.02 -10.97 -12.92
C GLU A 63 4.86 -11.17 -11.92
N PRO A 64 4.75 -10.37 -10.84
CA PRO A 64 3.68 -10.54 -9.85
C PRO A 64 2.30 -10.18 -10.44
N VAL A 65 2.26 -9.21 -11.36
CA VAL A 65 1.04 -8.77 -12.06
C VAL A 65 1.42 -8.06 -13.36
N THR A 66 0.65 -8.31 -14.42
CA THR A 66 0.92 -7.73 -15.74
C THR A 66 0.66 -6.23 -15.79
N VAL A 67 1.39 -5.49 -16.63
CA VAL A 67 1.11 -4.05 -16.88
C VAL A 67 -0.33 -3.84 -17.37
N ALA A 68 -0.85 -4.72 -18.23
CA ALA A 68 -2.22 -4.59 -18.73
C ALA A 68 -3.27 -4.73 -17.61
N SER A 69 -3.07 -5.67 -16.69
CA SER A 69 -3.90 -5.83 -15.50
C SER A 69 -3.80 -4.61 -14.58
N LEU A 70 -2.58 -4.09 -14.35
CA LEU A 70 -2.37 -2.89 -13.55
C LEU A 70 -2.97 -1.63 -14.17
N GLN A 71 -2.89 -1.46 -15.49
CA GLN A 71 -3.50 -0.34 -16.19
C GLN A 71 -5.02 -0.37 -16.05
N THR A 72 -5.62 -1.56 -16.14
CA THR A 72 -7.07 -1.73 -15.95
C THR A 72 -7.48 -1.41 -14.51
N LEU A 73 -6.77 -1.96 -13.51
CA LEU A 73 -7.04 -1.69 -12.10
C LEU A 73 -6.80 -0.23 -11.73
N MET A 74 -5.67 0.34 -12.14
CA MET A 74 -5.33 1.71 -11.75
C MET A 74 -6.17 2.75 -12.49
N ALA A 75 -6.75 2.42 -13.65
CA ALA A 75 -7.80 3.23 -14.26
C ALA A 75 -9.04 3.28 -13.36
N THR A 76 -9.51 2.13 -12.86
CA THR A 76 -10.69 2.12 -11.96
C THR A 76 -10.39 2.76 -10.60
N VAL A 77 -9.18 2.61 -10.06
CA VAL A 77 -8.74 3.32 -8.85
C VAL A 77 -8.68 4.82 -9.09
N ASN A 78 -8.14 5.27 -10.24
CA ASN A 78 -8.12 6.69 -10.59
C ASN A 78 -9.54 7.25 -10.75
N ASP A 79 -10.45 6.52 -11.41
CA ASP A 79 -11.85 6.92 -11.55
C ASP A 79 -12.55 7.03 -10.18
N PHE A 80 -12.26 6.10 -9.27
CA PHE A 80 -12.73 6.18 -7.88
C PHE A 80 -12.22 7.44 -7.18
N TYR A 81 -10.93 7.76 -7.24
CA TYR A 81 -10.38 8.96 -6.60
C TYR A 81 -10.87 10.26 -7.27
N LEU A 82 -11.07 10.27 -8.59
CA LEU A 82 -11.66 11.39 -9.32
C LEU A 82 -13.09 11.64 -8.86
N ASP A 83 -13.93 10.60 -8.80
CA ASP A 83 -15.30 10.71 -8.31
C ASP A 83 -15.30 11.14 -6.84
N ALA A 84 -14.47 10.48 -6.02
CA ALA A 84 -14.50 10.66 -4.58
C ALA A 84 -14.05 12.04 -4.07
N SER A 85 -13.13 12.63 -4.82
CA SER A 85 -12.56 13.94 -4.54
C SER A 85 -13.26 15.09 -5.28
N TYR A 86 -14.34 14.82 -6.01
CA TYR A 86 -14.98 15.78 -6.91
C TYR A 86 -14.01 16.36 -7.97
N GLY A 87 -13.16 15.51 -8.51
CA GLY A 87 -12.13 15.85 -9.48
C GLY A 87 -10.91 16.56 -8.89
N LYS A 88 -10.84 16.74 -7.57
CA LYS A 88 -9.71 17.41 -6.90
C LYS A 88 -8.46 16.55 -6.87
N MET A 89 -8.54 15.23 -7.02
CA MET A 89 -7.41 14.30 -7.04
C MET A 89 -7.46 13.38 -8.27
N SER A 90 -6.32 13.22 -8.92
CA SER A 90 -6.12 12.23 -9.99
C SER A 90 -4.77 11.54 -9.81
N LEU A 91 -4.62 10.35 -10.40
CA LEU A 91 -3.43 9.53 -10.32
C LEU A 91 -2.89 9.30 -11.73
N THR A 92 -1.57 9.46 -11.90
CA THR A 92 -0.87 9.17 -13.15
C THR A 92 0.25 8.16 -12.88
N MET A 93 0.14 6.99 -13.48
CA MET A 93 0.98 5.83 -13.14
C MET A 93 2.17 5.70 -14.10
N THR A 94 3.33 5.41 -13.54
CA THR A 94 4.53 4.98 -14.27
C THR A 94 4.91 3.58 -13.82
N TYR A 95 5.10 2.68 -14.78
CA TYR A 95 5.39 1.26 -14.54
C TYR A 95 6.83 0.93 -14.99
N PRO A 96 7.82 0.87 -14.09
CA PRO A 96 9.14 0.32 -14.40
C PRO A 96 9.03 -1.14 -14.86
N PRO A 97 10.04 -1.70 -15.55
CA PRO A 97 10.17 -3.15 -15.76
C PRO A 97 10.08 -3.93 -14.44
N VAL A 98 9.88 -5.25 -14.51
CA VAL A 98 9.95 -6.09 -13.30
C VAL A 98 11.35 -5.96 -12.68
N LEU A 99 11.41 -5.62 -11.38
CA LEU A 99 12.64 -5.35 -10.65
C LEU A 99 12.97 -6.52 -9.74
N ARG A 100 14.12 -7.18 -9.98
CA ARG A 100 14.63 -8.22 -9.10
C ARG A 100 15.25 -7.61 -7.85
N LEU A 101 14.69 -7.94 -6.69
CA LEU A 101 15.27 -7.53 -5.42
C LEU A 101 16.52 -8.39 -5.06
N PRO A 102 17.49 -7.82 -4.32
CA PRO A 102 18.78 -8.46 -4.06
C PRO A 102 18.71 -9.65 -3.11
N GLN A 103 17.67 -9.76 -2.28
CA GLN A 103 17.48 -10.86 -1.33
C GLN A 103 16.29 -11.75 -1.74
N THR A 104 16.24 -12.97 -1.19
CA THR A 104 15.07 -13.86 -1.30
C THR A 104 13.89 -13.29 -0.52
N ALA A 105 12.66 -13.61 -0.93
CA ALA A 105 11.45 -13.26 -0.18
C ALA A 105 11.50 -13.82 1.24
N ALA A 106 12.01 -15.06 1.41
CA ALA A 106 12.22 -15.67 2.72
C ALA A 106 13.20 -14.89 3.61
N SER A 107 14.24 -14.26 3.04
CA SER A 107 15.19 -13.43 3.78
C SER A 107 14.53 -12.15 4.27
N TYR A 108 13.76 -11.47 3.39
CA TYR A 108 12.99 -10.30 3.79
C TYR A 108 12.00 -10.62 4.91
N ALA A 109 11.19 -11.67 4.74
CA ALA A 109 10.20 -12.10 5.74
C ALA A 109 10.79 -12.38 7.14
N ALA A 110 12.07 -12.73 7.24
CA ALA A 110 12.74 -13.03 8.51
C ALA A 110 13.17 -11.77 9.30
N LEU A 111 13.11 -10.57 8.70
CA LEU A 111 13.64 -9.34 9.30
C LEU A 111 12.68 -8.69 10.33
N GLY A 112 11.36 -8.94 10.20
CA GLY A 112 10.33 -8.29 11.02
C GLY A 112 10.10 -6.80 10.73
N ASN A 113 10.80 -6.24 9.74
CA ASN A 113 10.64 -4.88 9.20
C ASN A 113 10.76 -4.86 7.67
N GLU A 114 10.33 -5.95 7.01
CA GLU A 114 10.56 -6.20 5.59
C GLU A 114 10.10 -5.07 4.67
N GLN A 115 9.04 -4.33 4.99
CA GLN A 115 8.53 -3.24 4.16
C GLN A 115 9.55 -2.12 3.97
N ASP A 116 10.23 -1.72 5.05
CA ASP A 116 11.24 -0.66 5.03
C ASP A 116 12.44 -1.08 4.17
N VAL A 117 12.87 -2.33 4.33
CA VAL A 117 14.03 -2.86 3.61
C VAL A 117 13.70 -3.11 2.14
N ILE A 118 12.53 -3.66 1.82
CA ILE A 118 12.02 -3.82 0.45
C ILE A 118 11.93 -2.47 -0.24
N LEU A 119 11.39 -1.44 0.43
CA LEU A 119 11.28 -0.09 -0.15
C LEU A 119 12.65 0.57 -0.34
N ALA A 120 13.61 0.35 0.56
CA ALA A 120 14.98 0.83 0.39
C ALA A 120 15.66 0.17 -0.82
N ASP A 121 15.58 -1.16 -0.92
CA ASP A 121 16.21 -1.93 -1.98
C ASP A 121 15.57 -1.67 -3.34
N VAL A 122 14.23 -1.62 -3.43
CA VAL A 122 13.53 -1.35 -4.70
C VAL A 122 13.88 0.04 -5.24
N ARG A 123 14.07 1.05 -4.38
CA ARG A 123 14.52 2.38 -4.79
C ARG A 123 15.93 2.38 -5.37
N VAL A 124 16.82 1.51 -4.91
CA VAL A 124 18.15 1.34 -5.49
C VAL A 124 18.05 0.65 -6.84
N VAL A 125 17.34 -0.46 -6.92
CA VAL A 125 17.17 -1.24 -8.15
C VAL A 125 16.47 -0.41 -9.23
N ALA A 126 15.40 0.31 -8.87
CA ALA A 126 14.66 1.18 -9.77
C ALA A 126 15.51 2.34 -10.30
N ARG A 127 16.32 3.00 -9.44
CA ARG A 127 17.22 4.07 -9.88
C ARG A 127 18.28 3.57 -10.86
N ASN A 128 18.82 2.37 -10.63
CA ASN A 128 19.76 1.74 -11.57
C ASN A 128 19.09 1.40 -12.91
N ALA A 129 17.78 1.14 -12.91
CA ALA A 129 16.95 0.97 -14.11
C ALA A 129 16.44 2.29 -14.73
N GLY A 130 16.87 3.45 -14.20
CA GLY A 130 16.52 4.78 -14.72
C GLY A 130 15.26 5.43 -14.14
N TYR A 131 14.68 4.88 -13.07
CA TYR A 131 13.46 5.39 -12.43
C TYR A 131 13.76 6.01 -11.06
N ASP A 132 13.80 7.33 -10.99
CA ASP A 132 14.03 8.07 -9.74
C ASP A 132 12.72 8.43 -9.03
N TYR A 133 12.49 7.79 -7.89
CA TYR A 133 11.29 7.97 -7.06
C TYR A 133 11.08 9.41 -6.56
N ARG A 134 12.14 10.23 -6.52
CA ARG A 134 12.05 11.63 -6.09
C ARG A 134 11.29 12.52 -7.07
N LEU A 135 11.00 12.04 -8.28
CA LEU A 135 10.20 12.71 -9.30
C LEU A 135 8.71 12.37 -9.23
N PHE A 136 8.31 11.55 -8.25
CA PHE A 136 6.96 11.06 -8.06
C PHE A 136 6.43 11.46 -6.69
N ASP A 137 5.11 11.61 -6.60
CA ASP A 137 4.41 11.95 -5.37
C ASP A 137 4.20 10.70 -4.49
N ARG A 138 4.07 9.52 -5.12
CA ARG A 138 3.79 8.24 -4.45
C ARG A 138 4.57 7.08 -5.04
N GLU A 139 4.79 6.07 -4.21
CA GLU A 139 5.51 4.85 -4.54
C GLU A 139 4.67 3.63 -4.13
N ILE A 140 4.40 2.73 -5.07
CA ILE A 140 3.66 1.50 -4.83
C ILE A 140 4.56 0.32 -5.13
N VAL A 141 4.76 -0.58 -4.18
CA VAL A 141 5.49 -1.84 -4.38
C VAL A 141 4.49 -2.99 -4.46
N VAL A 142 4.49 -3.78 -5.54
CA VAL A 142 3.68 -5.01 -5.65
C VAL A 142 4.54 -6.26 -5.70
N TYR A 143 4.16 -7.25 -4.91
CA TYR A 143 4.76 -8.59 -4.88
C TYR A 143 3.70 -9.69 -4.72
N SER A 144 4.11 -10.92 -5.01
CA SER A 144 3.27 -12.13 -4.94
C SER A 144 3.88 -13.25 -4.07
N ALA A 145 5.01 -13.01 -3.42
CA ALA A 145 5.75 -14.03 -2.70
C ALA A 145 5.08 -14.35 -1.34
N PRO A 146 4.74 -15.63 -1.07
CA PRO A 146 4.12 -16.03 0.18
C PRO A 146 5.10 -15.88 1.36
N GLY A 147 4.57 -15.49 2.52
CA GLY A 147 5.35 -15.29 3.75
C GLY A 147 5.77 -13.84 4.00
N LEU A 148 5.65 -12.96 3.01
CA LEU A 148 5.71 -11.51 3.22
C LEU A 148 4.37 -11.00 3.76
N LEU A 149 4.42 -9.94 4.57
CA LEU A 149 3.21 -9.27 5.07
C LEU A 149 2.29 -8.82 3.92
N GLY A 150 1.00 -8.75 4.23
CA GLY A 150 -0.06 -8.34 3.30
C GLY A 150 0.06 -6.87 2.87
N SER A 151 -0.99 -6.36 2.22
CA SER A 151 -1.03 -4.95 1.83
C SER A 151 -0.92 -4.03 3.05
N LEU A 152 -0.16 -2.95 2.90
CA LEU A 152 0.12 -1.98 3.95
C LEU A 152 0.47 -0.62 3.32
N ALA A 153 0.27 0.46 4.05
CA ALA A 153 0.69 1.80 3.64
C ALA A 153 1.30 2.59 4.79
N GLN A 154 2.09 3.60 4.46
CA GLN A 154 2.59 4.58 5.43
C GLN A 154 1.54 5.68 5.63
N PRO A 155 0.91 5.82 6.83
CA PRO A 155 -0.08 6.87 7.06
C PRO A 155 0.51 8.27 6.85
N GLY A 156 -0.08 9.05 5.95
CA GLY A 156 0.43 10.37 5.54
C GLY A 156 1.79 10.35 4.82
N GLY A 157 2.30 9.17 4.45
CA GLY A 157 3.57 8.96 3.76
C GLY A 157 3.41 8.56 2.28
N ARG A 158 4.53 8.44 1.56
CA ARG A 158 4.57 8.18 0.10
C ARG A 158 4.49 6.70 -0.29
N GLY A 159 4.91 5.82 0.62
CA GLY A 159 5.09 4.40 0.32
C GLY A 159 3.86 3.57 0.69
N LEU A 160 3.48 2.67 -0.21
CA LEU A 160 2.56 1.58 0.08
C LEU A 160 2.99 0.28 -0.61
N TRP A 161 2.60 -0.84 -0.03
CA TRP A 161 2.91 -2.20 -0.47
C TRP A 161 1.61 -2.94 -0.73
N LEU A 162 1.55 -3.67 -1.84
CA LEU A 162 0.38 -4.44 -2.24
C LEU A 162 0.77 -5.90 -2.46
N HIS A 163 0.03 -6.80 -1.81
CA HIS A 163 0.14 -8.23 -2.05
C HIS A 163 -0.92 -8.69 -3.06
N THR A 164 -0.55 -9.44 -4.09
CA THR A 164 -1.50 -9.96 -5.09
C THR A 164 -2.40 -11.06 -4.49
N PRO A 165 -3.65 -11.25 -4.96
CA PRO A 165 -4.30 -10.57 -6.08
C PRO A 165 -4.79 -9.16 -5.72
N LEU A 166 -4.63 -8.22 -6.67
CA LEU A 166 -5.02 -6.83 -6.48
C LEU A 166 -6.49 -6.61 -6.85
N ASN A 167 -7.15 -5.67 -6.15
CA ASN A 167 -8.53 -5.29 -6.39
C ASN A 167 -8.76 -3.81 -6.01
N LEU A 168 -9.86 -3.23 -6.48
CA LEU A 168 -10.19 -1.81 -6.27
C LEU A 168 -10.27 -1.45 -4.78
N ARG A 169 -10.89 -2.30 -3.95
CA ARG A 169 -11.09 -2.07 -2.51
C ARG A 169 -9.75 -1.92 -1.80
N THR A 170 -8.90 -2.95 -1.84
CA THR A 170 -7.62 -2.94 -1.14
C THR A 170 -6.71 -1.82 -1.65
N THR A 171 -6.60 -1.63 -2.97
CA THR A 171 -5.73 -0.59 -3.51
C THR A 171 -6.21 0.82 -3.15
N SER A 172 -7.52 1.06 -3.16
CA SER A 172 -8.06 2.37 -2.77
C SER A 172 -7.91 2.62 -1.28
N HIS A 173 -8.10 1.60 -0.45
CA HIS A 173 -7.87 1.62 0.99
C HIS A 173 -6.44 2.03 1.35
N GLU A 174 -5.43 1.36 0.77
CA GLU A 174 -4.02 1.67 1.05
C GLU A 174 -3.64 3.10 0.61
N ILE A 175 -4.21 3.59 -0.50
CA ILE A 175 -3.98 4.98 -0.91
C ILE A 175 -4.63 5.95 0.09
N GLY A 176 -5.75 5.58 0.71
CA GLY A 176 -6.41 6.39 1.76
C GLY A 176 -5.50 6.61 2.98
N HIS A 177 -4.74 5.59 3.39
CA HIS A 177 -3.70 5.76 4.41
C HIS A 177 -2.64 6.78 4.00
N THR A 178 -2.17 6.72 2.76
CA THR A 178 -1.20 7.70 2.25
C THR A 178 -1.77 9.13 2.13
N ASN A 179 -3.08 9.32 2.33
CA ASN A 179 -3.74 10.63 2.48
C ASN A 179 -3.93 11.05 3.95
N GLY A 180 -3.53 10.22 4.92
CA GLY A 180 -3.56 10.51 6.35
C GLY A 180 -4.74 9.90 7.11
N ALA A 181 -5.55 9.05 6.48
CA ALA A 181 -6.62 8.31 7.17
C ALA A 181 -6.09 7.10 7.93
N LEU A 182 -6.67 6.81 9.08
CA LEU A 182 -6.63 5.51 9.73
C LEU A 182 -7.84 4.67 9.28
N HIS A 183 -8.03 3.50 9.88
CA HIS A 183 -9.17 2.66 9.58
C HIS A 183 -10.50 3.31 9.99
N GLY A 184 -11.54 3.05 9.19
CA GLY A 184 -12.93 3.33 9.50
C GLY A 184 -13.47 2.25 10.41
N ASN A 185 -13.84 2.65 11.62
CA ASN A 185 -14.23 1.73 12.68
C ASN A 185 -15.74 1.83 12.94
N LEU A 186 -16.30 0.86 13.62
CA LEU A 186 -17.63 0.93 14.20
C LEU A 186 -17.53 1.24 15.69
N TRP A 187 -18.28 2.21 16.19
CA TRP A 187 -18.55 2.30 17.61
C TRP A 187 -19.66 1.31 17.97
N LYS A 188 -19.28 0.15 18.51
CA LYS A 188 -20.22 -0.85 18.98
C LYS A 188 -20.46 -0.65 20.47
N SER A 189 -21.63 -0.11 20.83
CA SER A 189 -22.02 -0.03 22.23
C SER A 189 -22.33 -1.42 22.80
N THR A 190 -22.11 -1.59 24.09
CA THR A 190 -22.49 -2.78 24.85
C THR A 190 -23.90 -2.68 25.42
N ASN A 191 -24.56 -1.53 25.23
CA ASN A 191 -25.85 -1.18 25.79
C ASN A 191 -26.79 -0.57 24.75
N ASP A 192 -28.02 -0.24 25.15
CA ASP A 192 -29.00 0.40 24.27
C ASP A 192 -28.74 1.90 23.99
N SER A 193 -27.58 2.41 24.39
CA SER A 193 -27.16 3.79 24.19
C SER A 193 -26.16 3.88 23.05
N ILE A 194 -26.43 4.79 22.12
CA ILE A 194 -25.59 5.08 20.94
C ILE A 194 -24.17 5.56 21.29
N ASN A 195 -23.97 6.01 22.52
CA ASN A 195 -22.76 6.67 23.02
C ASN A 195 -22.34 6.14 24.40
N GLY A 196 -22.95 5.03 24.82
CA GLY A 196 -22.69 4.38 26.10
C GLY A 196 -21.39 3.60 26.10
N ALA A 197 -21.14 2.80 27.14
CA ALA A 197 -19.99 1.90 27.18
C ALA A 197 -19.97 1.06 25.90
N GLY A 198 -18.78 0.89 25.32
CA GLY A 198 -18.65 0.33 23.98
C GLY A 198 -17.19 0.16 23.61
N SER A 199 -16.98 -0.39 22.44
CA SER A 199 -15.65 -0.59 21.87
C SER A 199 -15.64 -0.15 20.41
N SER A 200 -14.56 0.53 20.05
CA SER A 200 -14.21 0.77 18.65
C SER A 200 -13.79 -0.56 18.02
N ILE A 201 -14.56 -1.03 17.04
CA ILE A 201 -14.23 -2.23 16.29
C ILE A 201 -13.63 -1.82 14.96
N GLU A 202 -12.37 -2.17 14.77
CA GLU A 202 -11.58 -1.83 13.59
C GLU A 202 -12.15 -2.50 12.33
N TYR A 203 -12.19 -1.76 11.22
CA TYR A 203 -12.73 -2.22 9.92
C TYR A 203 -14.23 -2.57 9.88
N GLU A 204 -15.02 -2.22 10.89
CA GLU A 204 -16.46 -2.54 10.89
C GLU A 204 -17.34 -1.37 10.40
N ASP A 205 -16.75 -0.28 9.92
CA ASP A 205 -17.50 0.68 9.09
C ASP A 205 -17.69 0.10 7.68
N GLU A 206 -18.79 -0.64 7.48
CA GLU A 206 -19.12 -1.27 6.19
C GLU A 206 -19.47 -0.27 5.07
N LEU A 207 -19.50 1.03 5.36
CA LEU A 207 -19.87 2.08 4.42
C LEU A 207 -18.68 2.96 4.02
N ASP A 208 -17.52 2.74 4.61
CA ASP A 208 -16.31 3.51 4.31
C ASP A 208 -15.21 2.63 3.70
N VAL A 209 -14.49 3.18 2.73
CA VAL A 209 -13.37 2.47 2.07
C VAL A 209 -12.22 2.17 3.03
N MET A 210 -12.03 2.97 4.08
CA MET A 210 -11.09 2.73 5.17
C MET A 210 -11.63 1.71 6.20
N GLY A 211 -12.88 1.27 6.07
CA GLY A 211 -13.49 0.27 6.94
C GLY A 211 -13.70 -1.08 6.25
N GLY A 212 -14.84 -1.70 6.56
CA GLY A 212 -15.29 -2.97 5.99
C GLY A 212 -15.84 -2.81 4.59
N GLY A 213 -16.31 -1.60 4.28
CA GLY A 213 -16.98 -1.25 3.04
C GLY A 213 -16.11 -1.40 1.81
N GLY A 214 -16.61 -2.12 0.81
CA GLY A 214 -15.86 -2.42 -0.41
C GLY A 214 -15.49 -1.18 -1.24
N THR A 215 -16.30 -0.89 -2.26
CA THR A 215 -16.10 0.24 -3.19
C THR A 215 -16.98 1.44 -2.82
N TYR A 216 -17.33 1.56 -1.54
CA TYR A 216 -18.10 2.68 -1.02
C TYR A 216 -17.25 3.93 -0.85
N HIS A 217 -17.89 5.03 -0.49
CA HIS A 217 -17.27 6.34 -0.42
C HIS A 217 -16.56 6.61 0.91
N PHE A 218 -15.51 7.43 0.89
CA PHE A 218 -14.96 8.06 2.11
C PHE A 218 -16.01 8.90 2.84
N THR A 219 -16.03 8.82 4.18
CA THR A 219 -16.85 9.64 5.08
C THR A 219 -16.61 11.12 4.92
N ALA A 220 -17.57 11.93 5.35
CA ALA A 220 -17.45 13.38 5.43
C ALA A 220 -16.21 13.82 6.24
N TRP A 221 -15.89 13.09 7.32
CA TRP A 221 -14.69 13.34 8.10
C TRP A 221 -13.42 13.16 7.27
N TYR A 222 -13.26 12.01 6.60
CA TYR A 222 -12.09 11.76 5.77
C TYR A 222 -11.99 12.72 4.58
N LYS A 223 -13.11 13.02 3.91
CA LYS A 223 -13.12 14.06 2.86
C LYS A 223 -12.67 15.42 3.38
N SER A 224 -13.05 15.78 4.62
CA SER A 224 -12.60 17.02 5.24
C SER A 224 -11.12 16.97 5.60
N VAL A 225 -10.61 15.83 6.09
CA VAL A 225 -9.18 15.62 6.36
C VAL A 225 -8.34 15.73 5.08
N PHE A 226 -8.88 15.28 3.96
CA PHE A 226 -8.21 15.32 2.65
C PHE A 226 -8.35 16.67 1.93
N ASP A 227 -9.02 17.66 2.52
CA ASP A 227 -9.37 18.93 1.87
C ASP A 227 -10.22 18.77 0.59
N TRP A 228 -10.91 17.63 0.44
CA TRP A 228 -11.84 17.38 -0.68
C TRP A 228 -13.20 18.03 -0.45
N ILE A 229 -13.60 18.21 0.80
CA ILE A 229 -14.59 19.21 1.20
C ILE A 229 -13.91 20.27 2.05
N VAL A 230 -14.18 21.54 1.76
CA VAL A 230 -13.60 22.68 2.47
C VAL A 230 -14.52 23.12 3.61
N SER A 231 -14.01 23.97 4.51
CA SER A 231 -14.78 24.47 5.65
C SER A 231 -16.08 25.22 5.28
N SER A 232 -16.16 25.81 4.07
CA SER A 232 -17.41 26.41 3.58
C SER A 232 -18.47 25.40 3.15
N GLU A 233 -18.09 24.13 2.97
CA GLU A 233 -18.98 23.01 2.62
C GLU A 233 -19.35 22.17 3.85
N VAL A 234 -18.80 22.50 5.02
CA VAL A 234 -19.06 21.84 6.31
C VAL A 234 -19.69 22.85 7.28
N GLN A 235 -20.95 22.63 7.64
CA GLN A 235 -21.64 23.50 8.58
C GLN A 235 -21.31 23.08 10.01
N THR A 236 -20.53 23.90 10.71
CA THR A 236 -20.40 23.75 12.16
C THR A 236 -21.69 24.23 12.83
N VAL A 237 -22.33 23.34 13.59
CA VAL A 237 -23.60 23.60 14.27
C VAL A 237 -23.32 24.09 15.68
N ILE A 238 -23.65 25.35 15.95
CA ILE A 238 -23.44 26.00 17.26
C ILE A 238 -24.75 26.51 17.88
N SER A 239 -25.87 26.35 17.18
CA SER A 239 -27.20 26.74 17.64
C SER A 239 -28.25 25.77 17.11
N SER A 240 -29.37 25.63 17.82
CA SER A 240 -30.51 24.85 17.33
C SER A 240 -31.05 25.43 16.02
N GLY A 241 -31.50 24.57 15.11
CA GLY A 241 -32.07 24.99 13.83
C GLY A 241 -32.27 23.86 12.84
N THR A 242 -32.82 24.18 11.66
CA THR A 242 -32.94 23.27 10.53
C THR A 242 -31.80 23.52 9.55
N TYR A 243 -31.06 22.46 9.22
CA TYR A 243 -29.90 22.49 8.36
C TYR A 243 -30.13 21.62 7.14
N ARG A 244 -29.86 22.16 5.95
CA ARG A 244 -29.93 21.41 4.70
C ARG A 244 -28.59 20.75 4.40
N LEU A 245 -28.64 19.45 4.10
CA LEU A 245 -27.49 18.60 3.85
C LEU A 245 -27.60 17.97 2.45
N TYR A 246 -26.72 18.33 1.54
CA TYR A 246 -26.64 17.73 0.21
C TYR A 246 -25.91 16.38 0.26
N ALA A 247 -26.29 15.47 -0.64
CA ALA A 247 -25.65 14.16 -0.74
C ALA A 247 -24.12 14.31 -0.85
N LEU A 248 -23.39 13.56 -0.02
CA LEU A 248 -21.93 13.62 0.10
C LEU A 248 -21.20 13.10 -1.15
N GLU A 249 -21.89 12.43 -2.06
CA GLU A 249 -21.27 11.83 -3.23
C GLU A 249 -21.40 12.71 -4.49
N ASP A 250 -22.19 13.78 -4.41
CA ASP A 250 -22.52 14.62 -5.56
C ASP A 250 -21.80 15.97 -5.43
N ALA A 251 -21.00 16.33 -6.44
CA ALA A 251 -20.33 17.64 -6.44
C ALA A 251 -21.33 18.79 -6.60
N ILE A 252 -21.29 19.79 -5.71
CA ILE A 252 -22.06 21.03 -5.86
C ILE A 252 -21.14 22.26 -5.81
N PRO A 253 -21.47 23.34 -6.55
CA PRO A 253 -20.70 24.58 -6.48
C PRO A 253 -20.85 25.34 -5.14
N VAL A 254 -22.00 25.22 -4.47
CA VAL A 254 -22.33 25.89 -3.20
C VAL A 254 -23.32 25.04 -2.41
N GLY A 255 -23.01 24.68 -1.17
CA GLY A 255 -23.91 24.01 -0.24
C GLY A 255 -23.18 23.17 0.81
N THR A 256 -23.93 22.71 1.81
CA THR A 256 -23.38 21.94 2.95
C THR A 256 -23.45 20.44 2.66
N HIS A 257 -22.30 19.76 2.71
CA HIS A 257 -22.18 18.30 2.57
C HIS A 257 -22.09 17.54 3.90
N ALA A 258 -21.72 18.24 4.97
CA ALA A 258 -21.61 17.66 6.30
C ALA A 258 -22.06 18.65 7.37
N LEU A 259 -22.73 18.14 8.42
CA LEU A 259 -22.88 18.89 9.66
C LEU A 259 -21.81 18.43 10.65
N LYS A 260 -21.16 19.39 11.30
CA LYS A 260 -20.19 19.15 12.35
C LYS A 260 -20.74 19.65 13.68
N ILE A 261 -21.03 18.73 14.60
CA ILE A 261 -21.63 19.05 15.91
C ILE A 261 -20.66 18.62 17.00
N ARG A 262 -20.19 19.56 17.81
CA ARG A 262 -19.23 19.31 18.89
C ARG A 262 -19.85 18.45 19.99
N ARG A 263 -19.31 17.26 20.23
CA ARG A 263 -19.69 16.43 21.39
C ARG A 263 -18.83 16.74 22.61
N ASP A 264 -17.51 16.62 22.48
CA ASP A 264 -16.55 16.82 23.57
C ASP A 264 -15.19 17.33 23.06
N THR A 265 -14.18 17.43 23.93
CA THR A 265 -12.86 17.99 23.57
C THR A 265 -12.13 17.21 22.48
N LYS A 266 -12.51 15.96 22.23
CA LYS A 266 -11.87 15.08 21.24
C LYS A 266 -12.80 14.75 20.06
N ARG A 267 -14.10 14.57 20.31
CA ARG A 267 -15.05 14.03 19.33
C ARG A 267 -16.03 15.09 18.81
N ASP A 268 -16.21 15.07 17.49
CA ASP A 268 -17.25 15.77 16.76
C ASP A 268 -18.17 14.74 16.09
N TYR A 269 -19.50 14.95 16.15
CA TYR A 269 -20.44 14.25 15.28
C TYR A 269 -20.33 14.83 13.87
N TRP A 270 -20.06 13.95 12.91
CA TRP A 270 -20.11 14.22 11.48
C TRP A 270 -21.39 13.58 10.95
N VAL A 271 -22.35 14.42 10.59
CA VAL A 271 -23.63 14.00 10.02
C VAL A 271 -23.53 14.09 8.50
N GLU A 272 -23.76 12.97 7.81
CA GLU A 272 -23.67 12.87 6.36
C GLU A 272 -24.92 12.25 5.74
N PHE A 273 -25.24 12.68 4.52
CA PHE A 273 -26.33 12.12 3.72
C PHE A 273 -25.74 11.45 2.48
N ARG A 274 -26.20 10.23 2.16
CA ARG A 274 -25.77 9.47 1.00
C ARG A 274 -26.97 9.02 0.17
N ASN A 275 -26.79 9.01 -1.15
CA ASN A 275 -27.84 8.63 -2.09
C ASN A 275 -27.37 7.64 -3.17
N ARG A 276 -26.11 7.75 -3.62
CA ARG A 276 -25.61 6.98 -4.76
C ARG A 276 -24.93 5.68 -4.35
N THR A 277 -24.19 5.66 -3.25
CA THR A 277 -23.34 4.55 -2.79
C THR A 277 -23.93 3.84 -1.58
N VAL A 278 -25.26 3.81 -1.46
CA VAL A 278 -25.95 3.09 -0.38
C VAL A 278 -27.09 2.27 -0.96
N ASP A 279 -27.26 1.06 -0.43
CA ASP A 279 -28.13 0.06 -1.05
C ASP A 279 -29.53 -0.04 -0.42
N THR A 280 -29.71 0.50 0.79
CA THR A 280 -30.98 0.39 1.51
C THR A 280 -31.86 1.64 1.36
N ALA A 281 -33.17 1.45 1.36
CA ALA A 281 -34.13 2.55 1.39
C ALA A 281 -34.00 3.40 2.67
N ALA A 282 -33.57 2.79 3.78
CA ALA A 282 -33.29 3.50 5.03
C ALA A 282 -32.15 4.51 4.84
N MET A 283 -31.00 4.06 4.32
CA MET A 283 -29.83 4.92 4.05
C MET A 283 -30.14 6.07 3.09
N LYS A 284 -30.91 5.81 2.02
CA LYS A 284 -31.32 6.84 1.05
C LYS A 284 -32.32 7.85 1.61
N ASN A 285 -32.95 7.57 2.76
CA ASN A 285 -33.96 8.41 3.39
C ASN A 285 -33.58 8.72 4.84
N GLY A 286 -32.29 8.98 5.08
CA GLY A 286 -31.78 9.28 6.41
C GLY A 286 -30.37 9.84 6.38
N VAL A 287 -29.76 9.97 7.55
CA VAL A 287 -28.38 10.41 7.72
C VAL A 287 -27.56 9.37 8.47
N LEU A 288 -26.28 9.29 8.15
CA LEU A 288 -25.28 8.52 8.89
C LEU A 288 -24.54 9.46 9.85
N LEU A 289 -24.09 8.92 10.97
CA LEU A 289 -23.35 9.66 11.98
C LEU A 289 -22.01 8.97 12.21
N HIS A 290 -20.95 9.77 12.19
CA HIS A 290 -19.61 9.33 12.56
C HIS A 290 -19.01 10.19 13.66
N TRP A 291 -18.19 9.60 14.53
CA TRP A 291 -17.22 10.36 15.30
C TRP A 291 -15.92 10.49 14.52
N GLY A 292 -15.49 11.73 14.29
CA GLY A 292 -14.21 12.05 13.69
C GLY A 292 -13.28 12.68 14.72
N TYR A 293 -12.09 12.11 14.94
CA TYR A 293 -11.12 12.65 15.89
C TYR A 293 -9.66 12.28 15.56
N ASP A 294 -8.73 12.98 16.23
CA ASP A 294 -7.29 12.81 16.05
C ASP A 294 -6.74 11.82 17.08
N VAL A 295 -6.00 10.82 16.61
CA VAL A 295 -5.29 9.85 17.46
C VAL A 295 -3.83 10.27 17.53
N VAL A 296 -3.45 10.86 18.67
CA VAL A 296 -2.10 11.40 18.90
C VAL A 296 -1.03 10.36 18.55
N GLY A 297 -0.16 10.70 17.60
CA GLY A 297 0.94 9.85 17.15
C GLY A 297 0.56 8.70 16.22
N ARG A 298 -0.73 8.56 15.83
CA ARG A 298 -1.19 7.51 14.88
C ARG A 298 -1.87 8.07 13.63
N GLY A 299 -2.71 9.10 13.71
CA GLY A 299 -3.40 9.68 12.54
C GLY A 299 -4.88 10.04 12.79
N LYS A 300 -5.67 10.21 11.73
CA LYS A 300 -7.09 10.60 11.80
C LYS A 300 -8.01 9.38 11.77
N GLN A 301 -8.89 9.22 12.74
CA GLN A 301 -9.81 8.07 12.85
C GLN A 301 -11.27 8.49 12.67
N SER A 302 -12.07 7.60 12.09
CA SER A 302 -13.52 7.72 11.93
C SER A 302 -14.20 6.53 12.60
N GLU A 303 -15.31 6.77 13.30
CA GLU A 303 -16.14 5.73 13.92
C GLU A 303 -17.60 5.89 13.53
N LEU A 304 -18.16 4.94 12.78
CA LEU A 304 -19.59 4.87 12.48
C LEU A 304 -20.36 4.60 13.77
N ILE A 305 -21.42 5.37 14.00
CA ILE A 305 -22.27 5.19 15.17
C ILE A 305 -23.40 4.22 14.83
N ASP A 306 -23.51 3.17 15.65
CA ASP A 306 -24.69 2.30 15.63
C ASP A 306 -25.90 3.07 16.16
N ALA A 307 -26.80 3.46 15.25
CA ALA A 307 -28.03 4.17 15.59
C ALA A 307 -29.10 3.26 16.22
N THR A 308 -28.88 1.95 16.29
CA THR A 308 -29.84 0.91 16.69
C THR A 308 -29.15 -0.17 17.55
N PRO A 309 -28.50 0.21 18.67
CA PRO A 309 -27.56 -0.63 19.42
C PRO A 309 -28.14 -1.89 20.11
N LEU A 310 -29.43 -2.15 19.90
CA LEU A 310 -30.17 -3.31 20.39
C LEU A 310 -30.53 -4.32 19.29
N THR A 311 -30.22 -4.07 18.02
CA THR A 311 -30.41 -5.04 16.94
C THR A 311 -29.18 -5.94 16.80
N THR A 312 -29.31 -7.06 16.09
CA THR A 312 -28.25 -8.08 15.99
C THR A 312 -27.24 -7.80 14.87
N GLY A 313 -27.42 -6.73 14.10
CA GLY A 313 -26.62 -6.43 12.91
C GLY A 313 -26.16 -4.98 12.90
N ILE A 314 -25.07 -4.73 12.18
CA ILE A 314 -24.45 -3.40 12.01
C ILE A 314 -24.95 -2.69 10.74
N ALA A 315 -26.04 -3.22 10.15
CA ALA A 315 -26.57 -2.87 8.83
C ALA A 315 -27.66 -1.77 8.87
N ASP A 316 -28.06 -1.30 10.05
CA ASP A 316 -29.06 -0.26 10.28
C ASP A 316 -28.52 1.03 10.96
N PRO A 317 -27.29 1.52 10.66
CA PRO A 317 -26.68 2.67 11.33
C PRO A 317 -27.33 4.02 10.98
N THR A 318 -28.41 4.01 10.18
CA THR A 318 -29.04 5.21 9.65
C THR A 318 -30.09 5.77 10.60
N VAL A 319 -30.01 7.08 10.85
CA VAL A 319 -31.12 7.83 11.41
C VAL A 319 -32.03 8.24 10.26
N VAL A 320 -33.15 7.54 10.09
CA VAL A 320 -34.08 7.81 8.97
C VAL A 320 -34.95 9.05 9.22
N ILE A 321 -35.55 9.56 8.15
CA ILE A 321 -36.52 10.66 8.20
C ILE A 321 -37.63 10.36 9.22
N GLY A 322 -37.88 11.32 10.11
CA GLY A 322 -38.85 11.25 11.20
C GLY A 322 -38.29 10.68 12.50
N ARG A 323 -37.12 10.02 12.47
CA ARG A 323 -36.49 9.45 13.67
C ARG A 323 -35.53 10.46 14.30
N THR A 324 -35.67 10.67 15.61
CA THR A 324 -34.74 11.50 16.39
C THR A 324 -33.70 10.63 17.07
N LEU A 325 -32.43 10.92 16.81
CA LEU A 325 -31.31 10.40 17.59
C LEU A 325 -30.94 11.44 18.66
N SER A 326 -30.76 10.99 19.92
CA SER A 326 -30.48 11.88 21.06
C SER A 326 -29.26 11.43 21.84
N ASP A 327 -28.34 12.37 22.09
CA ASP A 327 -27.27 12.29 23.07
C ASP A 327 -27.64 13.19 24.27
N PRO A 328 -28.33 12.66 25.29
CA PRO A 328 -28.79 13.46 26.42
C PRO A 328 -27.66 13.87 27.38
N GLU A 329 -26.48 13.24 27.32
CA GLU A 329 -25.34 13.59 28.18
C GLU A 329 -24.83 15.00 27.88
N VAL A 330 -24.84 15.37 26.59
CA VAL A 330 -24.41 16.69 26.11
C VAL A 330 -25.54 17.51 25.48
N GLY A 331 -26.77 17.01 25.50
CA GLY A 331 -27.97 17.70 25.02
C GLY A 331 -27.97 17.92 23.51
N ILE A 332 -27.63 16.90 22.72
CA ILE A 332 -27.65 16.96 21.25
C ILE A 332 -28.79 16.09 20.74
N HIS A 333 -29.68 16.65 19.91
CA HIS A 333 -30.77 15.92 19.28
C HIS A 333 -30.77 16.17 17.78
N ILE A 334 -30.78 15.11 16.97
CA ILE A 334 -30.61 15.15 15.52
C ILE A 334 -31.78 14.40 14.87
N THR A 335 -32.57 15.11 14.07
CA THR A 335 -33.79 14.58 13.43
C THR A 335 -33.81 14.96 11.95
N PRO A 336 -33.60 14.01 11.03
CA PRO A 336 -33.88 14.22 9.62
C PRO A 336 -35.39 14.33 9.42
N VAL A 337 -35.88 15.38 8.76
CA VAL A 337 -37.32 15.68 8.67
C VAL A 337 -37.90 15.55 7.28
N GLY A 338 -37.07 15.49 6.24
CA GLY A 338 -37.55 15.28 4.87
C GLY A 338 -36.50 15.58 3.81
N LYS A 339 -36.75 15.09 2.59
CA LYS A 339 -35.97 15.48 1.41
C LYS A 339 -36.46 16.81 0.87
N ALA A 340 -35.53 17.67 0.45
CA ALA A 340 -35.87 19.01 -0.05
C ALA A 340 -36.15 19.08 -1.57
N GLY A 341 -36.08 17.95 -2.29
CA GLY A 341 -36.38 17.89 -3.73
C GLY A 341 -35.39 18.66 -4.60
N THR A 342 -34.14 18.82 -4.15
CA THR A 342 -33.09 19.53 -4.87
C THR A 342 -32.36 18.62 -5.87
N THR A 343 -31.55 19.21 -6.76
CA THR A 343 -30.59 18.47 -7.61
C THR A 343 -29.21 19.12 -7.49
N PRO A 344 -28.21 18.45 -6.88
CA PRO A 344 -28.27 17.12 -6.28
C PRO A 344 -29.22 16.99 -5.09
N GLU A 345 -29.59 15.77 -4.75
CA GLU A 345 -30.56 15.51 -3.69
C GLU A 345 -30.04 16.01 -2.34
N SER A 346 -30.94 16.52 -1.50
CA SER A 346 -30.62 16.97 -0.15
C SER A 346 -31.71 16.60 0.84
N ILE A 347 -31.31 16.57 2.11
CA ILE A 347 -32.16 16.25 3.26
C ILE A 347 -32.09 17.41 4.27
N ASP A 348 -33.23 17.76 4.84
CA ASP A 348 -33.30 18.73 5.94
C ASP A 348 -33.20 17.99 7.27
N VAL A 349 -32.31 18.48 8.15
CA VAL A 349 -32.01 17.92 9.45
C VAL A 349 -32.23 18.99 10.52
N VAL A 350 -33.17 18.75 11.42
CA VAL A 350 -33.36 19.55 12.63
C VAL A 350 -32.33 19.12 13.65
N VAL A 351 -31.53 20.06 14.13
CA VAL A 351 -30.59 19.84 15.25
C VAL A 351 -31.02 20.74 16.40
N ASN A 352 -31.24 20.16 17.57
CA ASN A 352 -31.55 20.87 18.81
C ASN A 352 -30.41 20.66 19.81
N LEU A 353 -29.90 21.77 20.38
CA LEU A 353 -28.82 21.78 21.37
C LEU A 353 -29.35 22.29 22.73
N GLY A 354 -29.12 21.54 23.81
CA GLY A 354 -29.49 21.86 25.18
C GLY A 354 -30.24 20.75 25.91
N THR A 355 -30.60 20.99 27.18
CA THR A 355 -31.27 20.02 28.07
C THR A 355 -32.78 20.24 28.21
N PHE A 356 -33.34 21.24 27.52
CA PHE A 356 -34.76 21.62 27.47
C PHE A 356 -35.57 21.37 28.77
N PRO A 357 -35.28 22.11 29.87
CA PRO A 357 -36.04 21.98 31.11
C PRO A 357 -37.53 22.29 30.89
N GLY A 358 -38.41 21.39 31.31
CA GLY A 358 -39.86 21.52 31.12
C GLY A 358 -40.41 20.77 29.90
N ASN A 359 -39.55 20.20 29.05
CA ASN A 359 -39.96 19.42 27.88
C ASN A 359 -40.73 18.14 28.25
N GLY A 360 -42.00 18.09 27.86
CA GLY A 360 -42.95 17.01 28.08
C GLY A 360 -42.85 15.90 27.05
N THR A 361 -43.27 14.69 27.43
CA THR A 361 -43.32 13.56 26.48
C THR A 361 -44.54 13.70 25.58
N PRO A 362 -44.41 13.55 24.25
CA PRO A 362 -45.57 13.54 23.36
C PRO A 362 -46.48 12.35 23.64
N THR A 363 -47.71 12.40 23.13
CA THR A 363 -48.65 11.27 23.13
C THR A 363 -48.95 10.84 21.70
N VAL A 364 -49.23 9.56 21.47
CA VAL A 364 -49.63 9.04 20.16
C VAL A 364 -50.62 7.90 20.30
N ASN A 365 -51.59 7.84 19.39
CA ASN A 365 -52.49 6.71 19.17
C ASN A 365 -52.45 6.33 17.69
N LEU A 366 -52.21 5.05 17.40
CA LEU A 366 -52.07 4.49 16.07
C LEU A 366 -53.31 3.69 15.66
N ALA A 367 -53.88 4.03 14.50
CA ALA A 367 -54.97 3.28 13.89
C ALA A 367 -54.63 2.85 12.45
N ALA A 368 -55.11 1.66 12.08
CA ALA A 368 -55.20 1.20 10.69
C ALA A 368 -56.67 1.24 10.24
N ASP A 369 -56.93 1.65 8.99
CA ASP A 369 -58.28 1.62 8.41
C ASP A 369 -58.83 0.20 8.26
N ALA A 370 -57.96 -0.80 8.13
CA ALA A 370 -58.27 -2.22 8.24
C ALA A 370 -57.09 -3.00 8.84
N THR A 371 -57.38 -3.94 9.76
CA THR A 371 -56.38 -4.82 10.39
C THR A 371 -56.35 -6.23 9.79
N ASP A 372 -57.33 -6.59 8.98
CA ASP A 372 -57.38 -7.87 8.25
C ASP A 372 -57.64 -7.57 6.77
N VAL A 373 -56.66 -7.83 5.91
CA VAL A 373 -56.71 -7.47 4.48
C VAL A 373 -56.18 -8.57 3.58
N GLY A 374 -56.58 -8.57 2.30
CA GLY A 374 -55.98 -9.45 1.29
C GLY A 374 -54.56 -9.04 0.92
N ILE A 375 -53.78 -9.96 0.36
CA ILE A 375 -52.45 -9.64 -0.21
C ILE A 375 -52.59 -8.55 -1.29
N ASN A 376 -51.64 -7.62 -1.35
CA ASN A 376 -51.63 -6.47 -2.26
C ASN A 376 -52.79 -5.47 -2.05
N THR A 377 -53.43 -5.47 -0.88
CA THR A 377 -54.42 -4.45 -0.50
C THR A 377 -53.73 -3.28 0.18
N ALA A 378 -54.08 -2.06 -0.20
CA ALA A 378 -53.59 -0.86 0.48
C ALA A 378 -54.27 -0.66 1.83
N VAL A 379 -53.48 -0.36 2.86
CA VAL A 379 -53.92 -0.02 4.22
C VAL A 379 -53.42 1.37 4.55
N THR A 380 -54.33 2.23 5.02
CA THR A 380 -54.01 3.57 5.51
C THR A 380 -53.76 3.53 7.00
N LEU A 381 -52.58 3.97 7.41
CA LEU A 381 -52.13 4.04 8.79
C LEU A 381 -52.15 5.50 9.25
N THR A 382 -52.74 5.77 10.41
CA THR A 382 -52.91 7.12 10.96
C THR A 382 -52.45 7.18 12.41
N ALA A 383 -51.45 8.01 12.69
CA ALA A 383 -50.97 8.34 14.02
C ALA A 383 -51.56 9.69 14.47
N THR A 384 -52.42 9.67 15.49
CA THR A 384 -52.95 10.87 16.13
C THR A 384 -52.06 11.20 17.32
N ALA A 385 -51.32 12.31 17.26
CA ALA A 385 -50.34 12.67 18.28
C ALA A 385 -50.47 14.12 18.76
N SER A 386 -50.02 14.39 19.98
CA SER A 386 -49.98 15.75 20.55
C SER A 386 -48.78 15.91 21.48
N ASP A 387 -48.29 17.14 21.59
CA ASP A 387 -47.20 17.49 22.50
C ASP A 387 -47.73 18.43 23.60
N PRO A 388 -47.43 18.18 24.89
CA PRO A 388 -47.89 19.03 26.00
C PRO A 388 -47.42 20.48 25.93
N ASP A 389 -46.24 20.72 25.34
CA ASP A 389 -45.59 22.03 25.28
C ASP A 389 -45.71 22.68 23.89
N GLY A 390 -46.44 22.02 22.97
CA GLY A 390 -46.72 22.51 21.63
C GLY A 390 -45.55 22.38 20.67
N ASP A 391 -44.59 21.50 20.95
CA ASP A 391 -43.46 21.26 20.06
C ASP A 391 -43.88 20.63 18.73
N THR A 392 -43.09 20.91 17.69
CA THR A 392 -43.30 20.29 16.38
C THR A 392 -42.91 18.82 16.45
N LEU A 393 -43.77 17.95 15.93
CA LEU A 393 -43.59 16.51 16.02
C LEU A 393 -43.02 15.91 14.74
N ALA A 394 -42.15 14.92 14.91
CA ALA A 394 -41.60 14.09 13.85
C ALA A 394 -42.14 12.65 13.97
N TYR A 395 -42.38 11.97 12.83
CA TYR A 395 -43.05 10.67 12.77
C TYR A 395 -42.17 9.61 12.07
N TYR A 396 -41.76 8.59 12.83
CA TYR A 396 -40.98 7.46 12.36
C TYR A 396 -41.86 6.20 12.29
N TRP A 397 -41.87 5.52 11.14
CA TRP A 397 -42.74 4.37 10.87
C TRP A 397 -41.96 3.07 10.65
N GLU A 398 -42.33 2.03 11.41
CA GLU A 398 -41.85 0.66 11.30
C GLU A 398 -43.01 -0.21 10.80
N LEU A 399 -42.96 -0.75 9.58
CA LEU A 399 -44.13 -1.35 8.91
C LEU A 399 -44.12 -2.89 8.88
N GLY A 400 -43.23 -3.52 9.64
CA GLY A 400 -43.03 -4.97 9.70
C GLY A 400 -42.42 -5.62 8.43
N SER A 401 -42.46 -4.94 7.29
CA SER A 401 -41.80 -5.31 6.02
C SER A 401 -40.59 -4.43 5.68
N GLY A 402 -40.34 -3.41 6.49
CA GLY A 402 -39.29 -2.40 6.30
C GLY A 402 -39.61 -1.12 7.05
N ILE A 403 -38.74 -0.13 6.91
CA ILE A 403 -38.83 1.20 7.50
C ILE A 403 -39.25 2.21 6.42
N VAL A 404 -40.15 3.15 6.76
CA VAL A 404 -40.53 4.26 5.86
C VAL A 404 -40.27 5.61 6.56
N GLY A 405 -39.42 6.42 5.96
CA GLY A 405 -39.10 7.78 6.42
C GLY A 405 -39.94 8.85 5.72
N SER A 406 -41.26 8.87 5.96
CA SER A 406 -42.17 9.87 5.36
C SER A 406 -42.40 11.11 6.22
N ASN A 407 -41.98 11.09 7.49
CA ASN A 407 -42.21 12.14 8.50
C ASN A 407 -43.64 12.74 8.43
N SER A 408 -44.64 11.86 8.39
CA SER A 408 -46.05 12.22 8.22
C SER A 408 -46.89 11.49 9.26
N PRO A 409 -47.97 12.12 9.80
CA PRO A 409 -48.92 11.46 10.68
C PRO A 409 -49.74 10.37 9.96
N THR A 410 -49.72 10.33 8.63
CA THR A 410 -50.37 9.29 7.83
C THR A 410 -49.42 8.66 6.83
N THR A 411 -49.57 7.36 6.60
CA THR A 411 -48.85 6.63 5.56
C THR A 411 -49.70 5.50 4.98
N ILE A 412 -49.39 5.05 3.76
CA ILE A 412 -50.10 3.95 3.08
C ILE A 412 -49.12 2.81 2.86
N MET A 413 -49.54 1.58 3.20
CA MET A 413 -48.73 0.38 3.03
C MET A 413 -49.46 -0.70 2.23
N ILE A 414 -48.70 -1.46 1.44
CA ILE A 414 -49.17 -2.62 0.67
C ILE A 414 -48.21 -3.77 0.93
N TRP A 415 -48.70 -4.89 1.48
CA TRP A 415 -47.90 -6.09 1.70
C TRP A 415 -48.14 -7.13 0.60
N SER A 416 -47.05 -7.60 -0.01
CA SER A 416 -47.07 -8.57 -1.11
C SER A 416 -47.01 -10.03 -0.65
N ALA A 417 -46.90 -10.28 0.64
CA ALA A 417 -46.86 -11.61 1.24
C ALA A 417 -47.91 -11.74 2.33
N ALA A 418 -48.46 -12.95 2.49
CA ALA A 418 -49.32 -13.26 3.62
C ALA A 418 -48.48 -13.31 4.91
N GLY A 419 -49.00 -12.75 6.00
CA GLY A 419 -48.27 -12.62 7.26
C GLY A 419 -49.01 -11.78 8.29
N GLU A 420 -48.52 -11.80 9.52
CA GLU A 420 -48.85 -10.80 10.52
C GLU A 420 -47.70 -9.79 10.58
N TYR A 421 -48.02 -8.50 10.51
CA TYR A 421 -47.05 -7.41 10.51
C TYR A 421 -47.34 -6.48 11.67
N VAL A 422 -46.36 -6.31 12.57
CA VAL A 422 -46.43 -5.27 13.60
C VAL A 422 -46.06 -3.95 12.95
N VAL A 423 -47.03 -3.05 12.90
CA VAL A 423 -46.85 -1.67 12.48
C VAL A 423 -46.69 -0.81 13.72
N ARG A 424 -45.61 -0.03 13.81
CA ARG A 424 -45.34 0.88 14.92
C ARG A 424 -45.04 2.27 14.38
N CYS A 425 -45.58 3.29 15.05
CA CYS A 425 -45.23 4.68 14.82
C CYS A 425 -44.56 5.23 16.08
N THR A 426 -43.37 5.80 15.96
CA THR A 426 -42.72 6.56 17.03
C THR A 426 -42.77 8.05 16.68
N VAL A 427 -43.30 8.84 17.60
CA VAL A 427 -43.44 10.29 17.48
C VAL A 427 -42.43 10.96 18.40
N SER A 428 -41.70 11.93 17.88
CA SER A 428 -40.68 12.68 18.62
C SER A 428 -40.93 14.17 18.62
N ASP A 429 -40.62 14.81 19.74
CA ASP A 429 -40.54 16.27 19.92
C ASP A 429 -39.27 16.92 19.30
N MET A 430 -38.36 16.10 18.77
CA MET A 430 -37.01 16.48 18.30
C MET A 430 -36.09 17.10 19.37
N LYS A 431 -36.47 17.03 20.65
CA LYS A 431 -35.72 17.50 21.84
C LYS A 431 -35.45 16.38 22.85
N GLY A 432 -35.64 15.13 22.41
CA GLY A 432 -35.23 13.93 23.13
C GLY A 432 -36.34 13.18 23.84
N LYS A 433 -37.61 13.62 23.73
CA LYS A 433 -38.76 12.81 24.16
C LYS A 433 -39.44 12.16 22.96
N THR A 434 -39.88 10.93 23.20
CA THR A 434 -40.58 10.14 22.18
C THR A 434 -41.72 9.35 22.83
N ALA A 435 -42.78 9.13 22.06
CA ALA A 435 -43.81 8.15 22.36
C ALA A 435 -44.06 7.27 21.15
N SER A 436 -44.54 6.05 21.36
CA SER A 436 -44.83 5.13 20.25
C SER A 436 -46.09 4.34 20.51
N ASP A 437 -46.78 3.95 19.45
CA ASP A 437 -47.93 3.04 19.50
C ASP A 437 -47.84 2.01 18.36
N SER A 438 -48.45 0.84 18.56
CA SER A 438 -48.34 -0.29 17.65
C SER A 438 -49.67 -0.99 17.35
N VAL A 439 -49.81 -1.53 16.14
CA VAL A 439 -50.98 -2.31 15.70
C VAL A 439 -50.54 -3.49 14.85
N ILE A 440 -51.24 -4.62 14.95
CA ILE A 440 -50.99 -5.80 14.10
C ILE A 440 -51.91 -5.74 12.88
N VAL A 441 -51.32 -5.80 11.68
CA VAL A 441 -52.04 -5.97 10.42
C VAL A 441 -51.84 -7.39 9.91
N ARG A 442 -52.94 -8.10 9.67
CA ARG A 442 -53.00 -9.48 9.19
C ARG A 442 -53.29 -9.46 7.69
N VAL A 443 -52.38 -10.01 6.91
CA VAL A 443 -52.42 -9.98 5.45
C VAL A 443 -52.62 -11.40 4.93
N GLY A 444 -53.65 -11.60 4.11
CA GLY A 444 -54.06 -12.91 3.60
C GLY A 444 -54.59 -13.82 4.71
N SER A 445 -54.08 -15.05 4.77
CA SER A 445 -54.44 -16.05 5.78
C SER A 445 -53.19 -16.54 6.51
N PRO A 446 -52.59 -15.74 7.40
CA PRO A 446 -51.36 -16.11 8.08
C PRO A 446 -51.58 -17.32 9.01
N THR A 447 -50.68 -18.29 8.93
CA THR A 447 -50.69 -19.52 9.76
C THR A 447 -49.54 -19.55 10.78
N ALA A 448 -48.69 -18.54 10.79
CA ALA A 448 -47.57 -18.45 11.72
C ALA A 448 -48.06 -18.09 13.13
N ASP A 449 -47.34 -18.57 14.14
CA ASP A 449 -47.64 -18.30 15.53
C ASP A 449 -47.17 -16.89 15.94
N ARG A 450 -47.66 -16.41 17.10
CA ARG A 450 -47.18 -15.19 17.76
C ARG A 450 -47.05 -15.37 19.27
N ILE A 451 -46.23 -14.53 19.90
CA ILE A 451 -46.14 -14.39 21.35
C ILE A 451 -46.32 -12.91 21.70
N GLY A 452 -47.26 -12.60 22.60
CA GLY A 452 -47.54 -11.23 23.02
C GLY A 452 -47.56 -11.05 24.53
N GLY A 453 -47.23 -9.84 24.98
CA GLY A 453 -47.22 -9.49 26.40
C GLY A 453 -46.99 -8.00 26.64
N ARG A 454 -46.81 -7.66 27.91
CA ARG A 454 -46.49 -6.31 28.38
C ARG A 454 -45.21 -6.30 29.20
N VAL A 455 -44.48 -5.21 29.13
CA VAL A 455 -43.39 -4.91 30.05
C VAL A 455 -43.79 -3.72 30.89
N THR A 456 -43.74 -3.89 32.21
CA THR A 456 -44.01 -2.82 33.17
C THR A 456 -42.79 -2.57 34.05
N ASP A 457 -42.74 -1.45 34.74
CA ASP A 457 -41.81 -1.25 35.84
C ASP A 457 -42.32 -1.90 37.14
N SER A 458 -41.54 -1.83 38.21
CA SER A 458 -41.89 -2.38 39.53
C SER A 458 -43.11 -1.70 40.18
N ALA A 459 -43.55 -0.54 39.69
CA ALA A 459 -44.75 0.15 40.11
C ALA A 459 -45.97 -0.17 39.22
N GLY A 460 -45.80 -1.07 38.24
CA GLY A 460 -46.84 -1.46 37.29
C GLY A 460 -47.08 -0.46 36.15
N GLN A 461 -46.22 0.55 35.99
CA GLN A 461 -46.32 1.49 34.88
C GLN A 461 -45.73 0.88 33.60
N PRO A 462 -46.28 1.18 32.42
CA PRO A 462 -45.71 0.77 31.14
C PRO A 462 -44.21 1.09 30.98
N ALA A 463 -43.42 0.08 30.63
CA ALA A 463 -42.01 0.25 30.26
C ALA A 463 -41.89 0.27 28.74
N TRP A 464 -41.68 1.46 28.20
CA TRP A 464 -41.58 1.71 26.76
C TRP A 464 -40.17 1.43 26.20
N ASN A 465 -40.12 1.09 24.90
CA ASN A 465 -38.91 0.80 24.12
C ASN A 465 -37.95 -0.23 24.74
N VAL A 466 -38.52 -1.21 25.43
CA VAL A 466 -37.82 -2.40 25.89
C VAL A 466 -37.73 -3.37 24.72
N LYS A 467 -36.52 -3.84 24.38
CA LYS A 467 -36.34 -4.90 23.39
C LYS A 467 -36.79 -6.22 24.00
N VAL A 468 -37.72 -6.89 23.36
CA VAL A 468 -38.12 -8.25 23.69
C VAL A 468 -37.69 -9.18 22.57
N ALA A 469 -36.95 -10.23 22.89
CA ALA A 469 -36.41 -11.19 21.94
C ALA A 469 -36.87 -12.60 22.29
N GLY A 470 -37.48 -13.30 21.32
CA GLY A 470 -37.76 -14.72 21.38
C GLY A 470 -36.74 -15.49 20.54
N SER A 471 -36.05 -16.45 21.15
CA SER A 471 -35.03 -17.24 20.45
C SER A 471 -35.15 -18.74 20.71
N PHE A 472 -34.78 -19.55 19.72
CA PHE A 472 -34.59 -20.99 19.90
C PHE A 472 -33.41 -21.47 19.07
N THR A 473 -32.77 -22.55 19.49
CA THR A 473 -31.66 -23.16 18.75
C THR A 473 -32.18 -24.33 17.93
N THR A 474 -31.89 -24.31 16.64
CA THR A 474 -32.13 -25.41 15.70
C THR A 474 -30.83 -25.81 15.02
N TYR A 475 -30.85 -26.82 14.16
CA TYR A 475 -29.69 -27.23 13.36
C TYR A 475 -29.97 -27.00 11.88
N ASP A 476 -29.01 -26.45 11.14
CA ASP A 476 -29.09 -26.27 9.69
C ASP A 476 -28.70 -27.56 8.93
N PRO A 477 -29.63 -28.23 8.22
CA PRO A 477 -29.29 -29.35 7.35
C PRO A 477 -28.84 -28.81 5.99
N PRO A 478 -27.53 -28.66 5.73
CA PRO A 478 -26.59 -29.77 5.47
C PRO A 478 -25.26 -29.70 6.25
N LEU A 479 -25.12 -28.76 7.21
CA LEU A 479 -23.84 -28.42 7.85
C LEU A 479 -23.75 -28.78 9.34
N PHE A 480 -24.84 -29.22 9.99
CA PHE A 480 -24.87 -29.68 11.39
C PHE A 480 -24.36 -28.67 12.43
N PHE A 481 -24.35 -27.37 12.13
CA PHE A 481 -24.05 -26.33 13.12
C PHE A 481 -25.34 -25.87 13.82
N PRO A 482 -25.31 -25.60 15.14
CA PRO A 482 -26.43 -24.99 15.84
C PRO A 482 -26.64 -23.57 15.31
N VAL A 483 -27.86 -23.27 14.88
CA VAL A 483 -28.30 -21.95 14.44
C VAL A 483 -29.35 -21.45 15.41
N THR A 484 -29.11 -20.29 16.03
CA THR A 484 -30.10 -19.63 16.87
C THR A 484 -31.00 -18.76 16.00
N VAL A 485 -32.27 -19.12 15.91
CA VAL A 485 -33.29 -18.29 15.27
C VAL A 485 -33.81 -17.31 16.31
N THR A 486 -33.71 -16.00 16.03
CA THR A 486 -34.17 -14.94 16.95
C THR A 486 -35.17 -14.03 16.25
N LYS A 487 -36.24 -13.68 16.96
CA LYS A 487 -37.23 -12.66 16.58
C LYS A 487 -37.25 -11.57 17.65
N ILE A 488 -37.24 -10.31 17.23
CA ILE A 488 -37.21 -9.15 18.13
C ILE A 488 -38.47 -8.29 17.93
N ALA A 489 -38.93 -7.69 19.01
CA ALA A 489 -39.93 -6.63 19.04
C ALA A 489 -39.52 -5.58 20.09
N PHE A 490 -40.06 -4.37 19.99
CA PHE A 490 -39.88 -3.34 20.99
C PHE A 490 -41.24 -3.00 21.60
N THR A 491 -41.26 -2.70 22.90
CA THR A 491 -42.49 -2.24 23.54
C THR A 491 -42.88 -0.84 23.09
N ASP A 492 -44.17 -0.63 22.89
CA ASP A 492 -44.73 0.70 22.68
C ASP A 492 -44.86 1.48 24.01
N SER A 493 -45.46 2.68 23.97
CA SER A 493 -45.62 3.54 25.14
C SER A 493 -46.54 2.94 26.22
N ASP A 494 -47.39 1.98 25.86
CA ASP A 494 -48.23 1.22 26.78
C ASP A 494 -47.56 -0.09 27.25
N GLY A 495 -46.28 -0.28 26.89
CA GLY A 495 -45.47 -1.40 27.30
C GLY A 495 -45.78 -2.68 26.53
N VAL A 496 -46.62 -2.63 25.49
CA VAL A 496 -47.07 -3.79 24.74
C VAL A 496 -46.03 -4.20 23.71
N TYR A 497 -45.76 -5.50 23.59
CA TYR A 497 -44.95 -6.07 22.51
C TYR A 497 -45.64 -7.28 21.86
N ASN A 498 -45.33 -7.53 20.60
CA ASN A 498 -45.79 -8.70 19.86
C ASN A 498 -44.68 -9.28 18.99
N LEU A 499 -44.27 -10.51 19.26
CA LEU A 499 -43.40 -11.30 18.41
C LEU A 499 -44.27 -12.09 17.41
N VAL A 500 -44.28 -11.67 16.15
CA VAL A 500 -45.13 -12.26 15.10
C VAL A 500 -44.33 -13.05 14.07
N GLY A 501 -45.00 -13.90 13.29
CA GLY A 501 -44.37 -14.67 12.22
C GLY A 501 -43.45 -15.78 12.75
N LEU A 502 -43.80 -16.37 13.89
CA LEU A 502 -43.04 -17.43 14.54
C LEU A 502 -43.35 -18.79 13.90
N SER A 503 -42.33 -19.60 13.64
CA SER A 503 -42.52 -21.02 13.41
C SER A 503 -42.86 -21.72 14.73
N SER A 504 -43.78 -22.69 14.72
CA SER A 504 -44.18 -23.41 15.92
C SER A 504 -42.99 -24.07 16.64
N ASN A 505 -42.59 -23.50 17.78
CA ASN A 505 -41.46 -23.96 18.59
C ASN A 505 -41.55 -23.41 20.02
N ASN A 506 -40.59 -23.81 20.87
CA ASN A 506 -40.40 -23.26 22.22
C ASN A 506 -39.34 -22.16 22.18
N TYR A 507 -39.76 -20.91 22.35
CA TYR A 507 -38.88 -19.74 22.32
C TYR A 507 -38.49 -19.36 23.75
N THR A 508 -37.20 -19.23 24.00
CA THR A 508 -36.70 -18.50 25.16
C THR A 508 -36.95 -17.02 24.93
N VAL A 509 -37.87 -16.43 25.70
CA VAL A 509 -38.24 -15.01 25.60
C VAL A 509 -37.44 -14.22 26.63
N THR A 510 -36.84 -13.11 26.21
CA THR A 510 -36.01 -12.24 27.06
C THR A 510 -36.37 -10.79 26.82
N ALA A 511 -36.30 -9.96 27.85
CA ALA A 511 -36.48 -8.52 27.75
C ALA A 511 -35.17 -7.81 28.14
N GLN A 512 -34.82 -6.74 27.42
CA GLN A 512 -33.58 -6.02 27.59
C GLN A 512 -33.79 -4.52 27.38
N ARG A 513 -33.25 -3.74 28.32
CA ARG A 513 -33.13 -2.28 28.30
C ARG A 513 -32.03 -1.91 29.29
N TRP A 514 -31.13 -0.99 28.93
CA TRP A 514 -30.01 -0.62 29.78
C TRP A 514 -30.48 0.02 31.09
N GLY A 515 -29.78 -0.27 32.18
CA GLY A 515 -30.17 0.21 33.52
C GLY A 515 -31.44 -0.44 34.08
N TYR A 516 -31.98 -1.50 33.45
CA TYR A 516 -33.12 -2.26 33.95
C TYR A 516 -32.86 -3.77 33.92
N LEU A 517 -33.42 -4.48 34.90
CA LEU A 517 -33.49 -5.94 34.95
C LEU A 517 -34.94 -6.38 34.81
N PHE A 518 -35.19 -7.40 33.99
CA PHE A 518 -36.54 -7.88 33.72
C PHE A 518 -36.75 -9.26 34.33
N ASP A 519 -37.80 -9.39 35.15
CA ASP A 519 -38.17 -10.65 35.79
C ASP A 519 -39.14 -11.46 34.90
N PRO A 520 -38.75 -12.67 34.44
CA PRO A 520 -39.64 -13.58 33.71
C PRO A 520 -40.50 -14.49 34.61
N SER A 521 -40.50 -14.31 35.94
CA SER A 521 -41.16 -15.24 36.89
C SER A 521 -42.67 -15.40 36.71
N GLY A 522 -43.32 -14.49 35.99
CA GLY A 522 -44.76 -14.51 35.71
C GLY A 522 -45.22 -15.54 34.68
N PHE A 523 -44.30 -16.21 33.96
CA PHE A 523 -44.62 -17.21 32.94
C PHE A 523 -43.55 -18.30 32.82
N ALA A 524 -43.89 -19.42 32.16
CA ALA A 524 -42.94 -20.49 31.88
C ALA A 524 -42.04 -20.11 30.69
N ASN A 525 -40.73 -20.15 30.87
CA ASN A 525 -39.73 -19.80 29.85
C ASN A 525 -38.75 -20.98 29.69
N PRO A 526 -38.61 -21.62 28.51
CA PRO A 526 -39.14 -21.25 27.19
C PRO A 526 -40.67 -21.31 27.01
N VAL A 527 -41.21 -20.43 26.16
CA VAL A 527 -42.64 -20.28 25.81
C VAL A 527 -42.94 -21.03 24.50
N ALA A 528 -43.92 -21.93 24.52
CA ALA A 528 -44.44 -22.54 23.31
C ALA A 528 -45.25 -21.52 22.49
N SER A 529 -44.87 -21.27 21.23
CA SER A 529 -45.57 -20.29 20.38
C SER A 529 -46.97 -20.76 19.94
N GLY A 530 -47.21 -22.07 19.91
CA GLY A 530 -48.47 -22.65 19.47
C GLY A 530 -49.65 -22.17 20.32
N GLY A 531 -50.73 -21.73 19.66
CA GLY A 531 -51.92 -21.19 20.32
C GLY A 531 -51.86 -19.68 20.59
N ASN A 532 -50.84 -18.98 20.09
CA ASN A 532 -50.70 -17.53 20.16
C ASN A 532 -50.79 -16.95 21.58
N PRO A 533 -49.94 -17.41 22.52
CA PRO A 533 -50.03 -16.99 23.91
C PRO A 533 -49.91 -15.48 24.07
N THR A 534 -50.78 -14.94 24.91
CA THR A 534 -50.82 -13.55 25.35
C THR A 534 -50.55 -13.50 26.86
N ALA A 535 -50.10 -12.37 27.40
CA ALA A 535 -49.68 -12.20 28.81
C ALA A 535 -48.34 -12.85 29.18
N ILE A 536 -47.40 -12.87 28.23
CA ILE A 536 -45.99 -13.16 28.51
C ILE A 536 -45.34 -11.87 29.04
N ASP A 537 -45.69 -11.52 30.27
CA ASP A 537 -45.38 -10.21 30.83
C ASP A 537 -44.05 -10.21 31.59
N PHE A 538 -43.30 -9.11 31.48
CA PHE A 538 -42.07 -8.89 32.26
C PHE A 538 -42.26 -7.72 33.22
N VAL A 539 -41.71 -7.85 34.43
CA VAL A 539 -41.61 -6.73 35.37
C VAL A 539 -40.15 -6.27 35.41
N GLY A 540 -39.92 -5.06 34.88
CA GLY A 540 -38.67 -4.35 34.92
C GLY A 540 -38.44 -3.70 36.29
N ARG A 541 -37.26 -3.87 36.85
CA ARG A 541 -36.77 -3.10 37.99
C ARG A 541 -35.55 -2.31 37.57
N VAL A 542 -35.40 -1.10 38.09
CA VAL A 542 -34.18 -0.31 37.89
C VAL A 542 -33.00 -1.12 38.43
N ASN A 543 -31.93 -1.21 37.64
CA ASN A 543 -30.71 -1.84 38.08
C ASN A 543 -30.09 -1.01 39.21
N SER A 544 -29.83 -1.62 40.36
CA SER A 544 -29.20 -0.92 41.48
C SER A 544 -27.75 -0.63 41.12
N ALA A 545 -27.26 0.53 41.50
CA ALA A 545 -25.83 0.78 41.41
C ALA A 545 -25.06 -0.19 42.32
N PRO A 546 -23.82 -0.58 41.95
CA PRO A 546 -22.94 -1.31 42.84
C PRO A 546 -22.73 -0.55 44.15
N SER A 547 -22.25 -1.26 45.17
CA SER A 547 -21.76 -0.61 46.39
C SER A 547 -20.59 0.34 46.07
N THR A 548 -20.45 1.40 46.85
CA THR A 548 -19.30 2.30 46.75
C THR A 548 -18.01 1.50 46.91
N PRO A 549 -17.04 1.60 45.98
CA PRO A 549 -15.87 0.72 45.99
C PRO A 549 -14.96 1.01 47.18
N GLY A 550 -14.40 -0.05 47.76
CA GLY A 550 -13.25 0.02 48.66
C GLY A 550 -11.96 0.11 47.84
N LEU A 551 -11.15 1.12 48.10
CA LEU A 551 -9.81 1.27 47.55
C LEU A 551 -8.76 0.82 48.57
N THR A 552 -7.81 0.00 48.13
CA THR A 552 -6.66 -0.43 48.94
C THR A 552 -5.37 -0.28 48.14
N GLY A 553 -4.29 0.11 48.80
CA GLY A 553 -2.99 0.35 48.17
C GLY A 553 -2.08 1.16 49.08
N PRO A 554 -0.88 1.55 48.60
CA PRO A 554 0.04 2.35 49.39
C PRO A 554 -0.51 3.76 49.64
N THR A 555 -0.50 4.18 50.91
CA THR A 555 -0.90 5.54 51.35
C THR A 555 0.27 6.52 51.38
N THR A 556 1.50 6.03 51.26
CA THR A 556 2.72 6.83 51.19
C THR A 556 3.59 6.28 50.07
N VAL A 557 3.95 7.12 49.10
CA VAL A 557 4.76 6.75 47.92
C VAL A 557 5.76 7.87 47.62
N MET A 558 6.83 7.60 46.87
CA MET A 558 7.80 8.62 46.47
C MET A 558 7.41 9.24 45.12
N ALA A 559 7.62 10.54 44.94
CA ALA A 559 7.56 11.15 43.62
C ALA A 559 8.66 10.52 42.74
N ALA A 560 8.30 9.76 41.72
CA ALA A 560 9.25 8.97 40.93
C ALA A 560 9.27 9.37 39.45
N GLN A 561 10.46 9.41 38.84
CA GLN A 561 10.62 9.57 37.40
C GLN A 561 10.47 8.25 36.61
N ILE A 562 10.53 7.07 37.26
CA ILE A 562 10.54 5.76 36.58
C ILE A 562 9.51 4.70 37.09
N ASP A 563 9.00 4.78 38.32
CA ASP A 563 8.14 3.71 38.86
C ASP A 563 6.63 3.96 38.74
N VAL A 564 5.84 2.88 38.75
CA VAL A 564 4.36 2.86 38.67
C VAL A 564 3.80 2.20 39.93
N GLN A 565 2.78 2.80 40.55
CA GLN A 565 2.15 2.33 41.79
C GLN A 565 0.83 1.60 41.49
N THR A 566 0.53 0.54 42.25
CA THR A 566 -0.65 -0.32 42.06
C THR A 566 -1.63 -0.21 43.23
N TYR A 567 -2.92 -0.07 42.90
CA TYR A 567 -4.05 -0.03 43.83
C TYR A 567 -5.08 -1.10 43.44
N THR A 568 -5.83 -1.59 44.41
CA THR A 568 -6.91 -2.56 44.22
C THR A 568 -8.24 -1.94 44.59
N ALA A 569 -9.21 -1.94 43.65
CA ALA A 569 -10.58 -1.51 43.86
C ALA A 569 -11.52 -2.72 43.95
N THR A 570 -12.45 -2.72 44.91
CA THR A 570 -13.42 -3.81 45.11
C THR A 570 -14.79 -3.24 45.47
N SER A 571 -15.86 -3.69 44.80
CA SER A 571 -17.26 -3.43 45.14
C SER A 571 -18.10 -4.68 44.92
N THR A 572 -19.23 -4.74 45.61
CA THR A 572 -20.26 -5.77 45.44
C THR A 572 -21.44 -5.19 44.68
N ASP A 573 -22.19 -6.05 44.01
CA ASP A 573 -23.41 -5.68 43.30
C ASP A 573 -24.56 -6.53 43.85
N LEU A 574 -25.72 -5.92 44.14
CA LEU A 574 -26.86 -6.64 44.74
C LEU A 574 -27.43 -7.69 43.79
N GLU A 575 -27.26 -7.44 42.49
CA GLU A 575 -27.72 -8.29 41.40
C GLU A 575 -26.58 -9.11 40.79
N THR A 576 -25.42 -9.16 41.45
CA THR A 576 -24.24 -9.99 41.15
C THR A 576 -23.60 -9.75 39.78
N GLN A 577 -23.76 -8.55 39.23
CA GLN A 577 -23.26 -8.20 37.91
C GLN A 577 -21.75 -7.95 37.91
N ASN A 578 -21.12 -8.00 36.73
CA ASN A 578 -19.72 -7.67 36.63
C ASN A 578 -19.52 -6.16 36.82
N VAL A 579 -18.44 -5.74 37.45
CA VAL A 579 -18.18 -4.34 37.80
C VAL A 579 -16.83 -3.89 37.26
N SER A 580 -16.79 -2.65 36.76
CA SER A 580 -15.57 -1.90 36.39
C SER A 580 -15.39 -0.71 37.33
N TYR A 581 -14.16 -0.21 37.46
CA TYR A 581 -13.83 0.89 38.35
C TYR A 581 -13.24 2.06 37.59
N THR A 582 -13.80 3.26 37.82
CA THR A 582 -13.14 4.52 37.43
C THR A 582 -12.44 5.08 38.66
N VAL A 583 -11.13 5.31 38.58
CA VAL A 583 -10.33 5.90 39.65
C VAL A 583 -9.86 7.29 39.25
N ASP A 584 -10.16 8.27 40.10
CA ASP A 584 -9.64 9.64 40.06
C ASP A 584 -8.41 9.70 40.96
N TRP A 585 -7.27 10.04 40.37
CA TRP A 585 -5.97 10.02 41.04
C TRP A 585 -5.62 11.32 41.77
N GLY A 586 -6.56 12.28 41.82
CA GLY A 586 -6.38 13.56 42.52
C GLY A 586 -5.41 14.53 41.82
N ASN A 587 -4.89 14.18 40.64
CA ASN A 587 -3.99 15.00 39.83
C ASN A 587 -4.62 15.39 38.46
N SER A 588 -5.95 15.43 38.40
CA SER A 588 -6.75 15.63 37.17
C SER A 588 -6.62 14.52 36.11
N THR A 589 -6.16 13.34 36.50
CA THR A 589 -6.16 12.15 35.63
C THR A 589 -7.07 11.07 36.19
N THR A 590 -7.64 10.26 35.30
CA THR A 590 -8.53 9.14 35.65
C THR A 590 -8.16 7.88 34.89
N THR A 591 -8.29 6.72 35.52
CA THR A 591 -8.13 5.40 34.88
C THR A 591 -9.41 4.59 35.01
N GLN A 592 -9.77 3.84 33.97
CA GLN A 592 -10.88 2.88 34.01
C GLN A 592 -10.35 1.45 33.91
N SER A 593 -10.90 0.54 34.72
CA SER A 593 -10.56 -0.88 34.69
C SER A 593 -11.44 -1.68 33.72
N GLU A 594 -11.05 -2.93 33.45
CA GLU A 594 -11.94 -3.93 32.84
C GLU A 594 -13.08 -4.32 33.79
N TYR A 595 -14.14 -4.94 33.24
CA TYR A 595 -15.22 -5.57 34.00
C TYR A 595 -14.79 -6.91 34.60
N ARG A 596 -15.02 -7.12 35.90
CA ARG A 596 -14.77 -8.37 36.63
C ARG A 596 -15.97 -8.75 37.49
N PHE A 597 -16.03 -9.98 38.01
CA PHE A 597 -17.14 -10.38 38.87
C PHE A 597 -17.26 -9.46 40.09
N ALA A 598 -18.50 -9.05 40.45
CA ALA A 598 -18.73 -8.30 41.67
C ALA A 598 -18.13 -9.03 42.89
N GLY A 599 -17.37 -8.31 43.70
CA GLY A 599 -16.64 -8.85 44.83
C GLY A 599 -15.17 -9.23 44.55
N GLU A 600 -14.75 -9.31 43.27
CA GLU A 600 -13.33 -9.47 42.94
C GLU A 600 -12.59 -8.13 42.99
N GLY A 601 -11.38 -8.13 43.55
CA GLY A 601 -10.51 -6.96 43.56
C GLY A 601 -9.78 -6.77 42.23
N VAL A 602 -9.85 -5.55 41.68
CA VAL A 602 -9.25 -5.20 40.39
C VAL A 602 -8.08 -4.25 40.59
N GLN A 603 -6.94 -4.60 40.00
CA GLN A 603 -5.72 -3.81 40.07
C GLN A 603 -5.72 -2.67 39.03
N VAL A 604 -5.37 -1.48 39.47
CA VAL A 604 -5.27 -0.25 38.68
C VAL A 604 -4.01 0.52 39.06
N ASN A 605 -3.39 1.17 38.09
CA ASN A 605 -2.04 1.71 38.22
C ASN A 605 -1.97 3.22 37.98
N ASN A 606 -1.07 3.91 38.68
CA ASN A 606 -0.77 5.34 38.46
C ASN A 606 0.67 5.73 38.82
N ARG A 607 1.14 6.86 38.28
CA ARG A 607 2.42 7.49 38.65
C ARG A 607 2.21 8.96 39.04
N TRP A 608 2.79 9.38 40.16
CA TRP A 608 2.90 10.78 40.57
C TRP A 608 4.33 11.30 40.41
N THR A 609 4.49 12.41 39.70
CA THR A 609 5.78 13.06 39.45
C THR A 609 6.00 14.30 40.32
N VAL A 610 4.96 14.81 40.98
CA VAL A 610 5.01 16.01 41.83
C VAL A 610 4.72 15.61 43.28
N PRO A 611 5.62 15.92 44.25
CA PRO A 611 5.37 15.68 45.66
C PRO A 611 4.15 16.45 46.16
N GLY A 612 3.40 15.85 47.07
CA GLY A 612 2.19 16.47 47.61
C GLY A 612 1.21 15.44 48.13
N THR A 613 0.09 15.96 48.63
CA THR A 613 -1.01 15.13 49.12
C THR A 613 -2.08 15.05 48.04
N TYR A 614 -2.41 13.83 47.62
CA TYR A 614 -3.44 13.57 46.63
C TYR A 614 -4.61 12.83 47.29
N GLU A 615 -5.82 13.27 46.98
CA GLU A 615 -7.03 12.56 47.37
C GLU A 615 -7.48 11.70 46.20
N ILE A 616 -7.28 10.38 46.33
CA ILE A 616 -7.72 9.42 45.31
C ILE A 616 -9.09 8.88 45.68
N ARG A 617 -9.95 8.64 44.69
CA ARG A 617 -11.28 8.07 44.92
C ARG A 617 -11.68 7.22 43.73
N ALA A 618 -12.52 6.22 43.96
CA ALA A 618 -13.02 5.35 42.91
C ALA A 618 -14.55 5.36 42.89
N LYS A 619 -15.12 5.12 41.72
CA LYS A 619 -16.53 4.72 41.58
C LYS A 619 -16.59 3.41 40.81
N ALA A 620 -17.60 2.61 41.13
CA ALA A 620 -17.86 1.32 40.52
C ALA A 620 -19.03 1.45 39.53
N THR A 621 -18.93 0.81 38.38
CA THR A 621 -19.99 0.78 37.37
C THR A 621 -20.22 -0.67 36.95
N ASP A 622 -21.44 -1.18 37.10
CA ASP A 622 -21.77 -2.54 36.68
C ASP A 622 -21.87 -2.69 35.15
N SER A 623 -21.98 -3.93 34.70
CA SER A 623 -22.10 -4.32 33.29
C SER A 623 -23.40 -3.87 32.63
N PHE A 624 -24.34 -3.30 33.41
CA PHE A 624 -25.61 -2.73 32.97
C PHE A 624 -25.65 -1.19 33.15
N GLY A 625 -24.51 -0.58 33.50
CA GLY A 625 -24.24 0.85 33.52
C GLY A 625 -24.61 1.61 34.79
N ALA A 626 -25.18 0.96 35.79
CA ALA A 626 -25.47 1.67 37.03
C ALA A 626 -24.15 1.94 37.76
N SER A 627 -23.95 3.19 38.18
CA SER A 627 -22.71 3.64 38.79
C SER A 627 -22.92 4.03 40.23
N SER A 628 -22.04 3.56 41.10
CA SER A 628 -22.03 3.94 42.50
C SER A 628 -21.60 5.41 42.68
N LEU A 629 -21.85 5.94 43.88
CA LEU A 629 -21.21 7.18 44.30
C LEU A 629 -19.69 6.97 44.35
N TRP A 630 -18.94 8.06 44.19
CA TRP A 630 -17.51 8.04 44.49
C TRP A 630 -17.28 7.57 45.93
N SER A 631 -16.28 6.73 46.13
CA SER A 631 -15.79 6.32 47.44
C SER A 631 -15.38 7.55 48.24
N SER A 632 -15.32 7.42 49.56
CA SER A 632 -14.59 8.37 50.39
C SER A 632 -13.17 8.51 49.85
N PRO A 633 -12.64 9.74 49.74
CA PRO A 633 -11.29 9.96 49.26
C PRO A 633 -10.28 9.28 50.20
N MET A 634 -9.34 8.55 49.61
CA MET A 634 -8.16 8.01 50.25
C MET A 634 -7.00 8.98 50.04
N THR A 635 -6.40 9.44 51.13
CA THR A 635 -5.25 10.34 51.07
C THR A 635 -3.98 9.56 50.78
N VAL A 636 -3.32 9.88 49.68
CA VAL A 636 -1.99 9.40 49.31
C VAL A 636 -1.00 10.54 49.51
N THR A 637 -0.02 10.33 50.39
CA THR A 637 1.09 11.27 50.58
C THR A 637 2.23 10.88 49.65
N VAL A 638 2.45 11.69 48.63
CA VAL A 638 3.60 11.55 47.73
C VAL A 638 4.75 12.34 48.35
N LEU A 639 5.69 11.61 48.96
CA LEU A 639 6.88 12.16 49.56
C LEU A 639 7.82 12.75 48.48
N PRO A 640 8.62 13.76 48.85
CA PRO A 640 9.66 14.27 47.96
C PRO A 640 10.58 13.14 47.50
N ALA A 641 10.98 13.15 46.23
CA ALA A 641 12.05 12.28 45.74
C ALA A 641 13.32 12.44 46.61
N ILE A 642 14.09 11.37 46.79
CA ILE A 642 15.38 11.42 47.50
C ILE A 642 16.27 12.47 46.80
N PRO A 643 16.70 13.55 47.47
CA PRO A 643 17.52 14.57 46.83
C PRO A 643 18.85 13.97 46.34
N ALA A 644 19.16 14.18 45.06
CA ALA A 644 20.44 13.74 44.51
C ALA A 644 21.61 14.32 45.33
N PRO A 645 22.66 13.52 45.62
CA PRO A 645 23.90 14.05 46.19
C PRO A 645 24.46 15.15 45.28
N THR A 646 25.11 16.16 45.85
CA THR A 646 25.72 17.26 45.05
C THR A 646 27.16 17.50 45.48
N GLY A 647 27.86 18.37 44.76
CA GLY A 647 29.22 18.76 45.14
C GLY A 647 30.21 17.60 45.12
N LEU A 648 29.99 16.60 44.28
CA LEU A 648 30.97 15.53 44.09
C LEU A 648 32.28 16.15 43.60
N THR A 649 33.39 15.80 44.27
CA THR A 649 34.76 16.22 43.97
C THR A 649 35.72 15.03 44.13
N THR A 650 36.91 15.13 43.53
CA THR A 650 37.91 14.06 43.55
C THR A 650 39.30 14.59 43.90
N THR A 651 40.05 13.84 44.71
CA THR A 651 41.48 14.09 44.98
C THR A 651 42.31 12.83 44.73
N LEU A 652 43.38 12.92 43.96
CA LEU A 652 44.29 11.79 43.69
C LEU A 652 45.27 11.59 44.84
N THR A 653 45.37 10.36 45.34
CA THR A 653 46.28 10.01 46.44
C THR A 653 47.49 9.20 45.96
N SER A 654 47.39 8.53 44.80
CA SER A 654 48.50 7.90 44.08
C SER A 654 48.15 7.71 42.58
N PRO A 655 49.06 7.21 41.73
CA PRO A 655 48.73 6.78 40.36
C PRO A 655 47.61 5.73 40.29
N PHE A 656 47.26 5.10 41.41
CA PHE A 656 46.32 3.98 41.47
C PHE A 656 45.12 4.22 42.40
N VAL A 657 45.01 5.39 43.05
CA VAL A 657 43.94 5.62 44.03
C VAL A 657 43.41 7.05 43.93
N VAL A 658 42.08 7.18 43.90
CA VAL A 658 41.37 8.45 44.01
C VAL A 658 40.45 8.46 45.22
N GLN A 659 40.39 9.59 45.91
CA GLN A 659 39.40 9.88 46.93
C GLN A 659 38.21 10.62 46.30
N LEU A 660 37.00 10.12 46.50
CA LEU A 660 35.74 10.78 46.13
C LEU A 660 35.13 11.41 47.37
N VAL A 661 34.62 12.64 47.26
CA VAL A 661 33.92 13.36 48.34
C VAL A 661 32.69 14.04 47.77
N TRP A 662 31.52 13.90 48.41
CA TRP A 662 30.26 14.53 47.98
C TRP A 662 29.50 15.11 49.17
N THR A 663 28.57 16.01 48.86
CA THR A 663 27.58 16.50 49.81
C THR A 663 26.36 15.60 49.77
N ASP A 664 26.05 15.04 50.94
CA ASP A 664 24.78 14.40 51.19
C ASP A 664 23.68 15.46 51.32
N ASN A 665 22.69 15.39 50.45
CA ASN A 665 21.51 16.26 50.45
C ASN A 665 20.25 15.52 50.91
N SER A 666 20.38 14.22 51.13
CA SER A 666 19.31 13.38 51.61
C SER A 666 19.40 13.31 53.13
N SER A 667 18.27 13.07 53.76
CA SER A 667 18.20 12.80 55.20
C SER A 667 17.40 11.53 55.48
N ASN A 668 17.21 10.72 54.44
CA ASN A 668 16.29 9.60 54.38
C ASN A 668 16.83 8.46 53.50
N GLU A 669 18.12 8.45 53.20
CA GLU A 669 18.84 7.45 52.42
C GLU A 669 19.41 6.33 53.31
N ASP A 670 19.39 5.09 52.83
CA ASP A 670 20.07 3.95 53.46
C ASP A 670 21.54 3.84 52.97
N GLY A 671 21.88 4.49 51.85
CA GLY A 671 23.24 4.57 51.34
C GLY A 671 23.39 5.27 50.00
N PHE A 672 24.57 5.15 49.39
CA PHE A 672 24.91 5.75 48.11
C PHE A 672 25.50 4.74 47.13
N TYR A 673 25.03 4.71 45.89
CA TYR A 673 25.69 4.01 44.80
C TYR A 673 26.76 4.89 44.16
N ILE A 674 27.96 4.33 44.00
CA ILE A 674 29.08 4.96 43.29
C ILE A 674 29.11 4.38 41.88
N GLU A 675 28.79 5.22 40.90
CA GLU A 675 28.77 4.86 39.49
C GLU A 675 30.04 5.35 38.79
N ARG A 676 30.62 4.50 37.92
CA ARG A 676 31.86 4.79 37.18
C ARG A 676 31.69 4.55 35.68
N SER A 677 32.34 5.39 34.87
CA SER A 677 32.49 5.20 33.42
C SER A 677 33.89 5.61 32.92
N THR A 678 34.37 5.01 31.84
CA THR A 678 35.60 5.40 31.12
C THR A 678 35.31 6.06 29.76
N SER A 679 34.05 6.08 29.30
CA SER A 679 33.63 6.60 28.00
C SER A 679 32.56 7.69 28.06
N GLY A 680 31.79 7.80 29.16
CA GLY A 680 30.65 8.71 29.32
C GLY A 680 29.34 8.18 28.70
N GLY A 681 28.22 8.89 28.90
CA GLY A 681 26.87 8.56 28.37
C GLY A 681 26.05 7.62 29.26
N ASP A 682 25.15 6.81 28.68
CA ASP A 682 24.29 5.85 29.41
C ASP A 682 25.03 4.60 29.94
N ALA A 683 26.33 4.49 29.68
CA ALA A 683 27.18 3.35 30.04
C ALA A 683 27.82 3.49 31.44
N TYR A 684 27.04 3.93 32.44
CA TYR A 684 27.48 3.95 33.84
C TYR A 684 27.16 2.61 34.51
N MET A 685 28.17 2.02 35.17
CA MET A 685 27.95 0.84 36.01
C MET A 685 27.99 1.20 37.50
N LYS A 686 27.07 0.63 38.27
CA LYS A 686 27.09 0.64 39.75
C LYS A 686 28.29 -0.18 40.21
N TRP A 687 29.39 0.49 40.47
CA TRP A 687 30.68 -0.18 40.72
C TRP A 687 30.79 -0.62 42.18
N THR A 688 30.36 0.24 43.12
CA THR A 688 30.28 -0.10 44.56
C THR A 688 29.25 0.77 45.27
N PHE A 689 29.05 0.57 46.57
CA PHE A 689 28.16 1.39 47.39
C PHE A 689 28.82 1.85 48.70
N ALA A 690 28.32 2.95 49.25
CA ALA A 690 28.63 3.47 50.57
C ALA A 690 27.37 3.45 51.46
N GLY A 691 27.53 3.38 52.78
CA GLY A 691 26.40 3.43 53.72
C GLY A 691 25.78 4.82 53.83
N ALA A 692 24.64 4.93 54.52
CA ALA A 692 23.94 6.18 54.80
C ALA A 692 24.86 7.24 55.44
N ASN A 693 24.61 8.53 55.16
CA ASN A 693 25.40 9.67 55.65
C ASN A 693 26.90 9.68 55.29
N VAL A 694 27.39 8.73 54.49
CA VAL A 694 28.78 8.75 54.03
C VAL A 694 28.96 9.85 52.99
N THR A 695 29.97 10.70 53.19
CA THR A 695 30.27 11.84 52.33
C THR A 695 31.59 11.69 51.55
N GLY A 696 32.22 10.51 51.59
CA GLY A 696 33.40 10.22 50.78
C GLY A 696 34.01 8.82 50.95
N THR A 697 34.82 8.38 49.99
CA THR A 697 35.51 7.07 50.00
C THR A 697 36.75 7.05 49.08
N ASN A 698 37.65 6.08 49.27
CA ASN A 698 38.84 5.86 48.42
C ASN A 698 38.64 4.70 47.45
N ILE A 699 39.01 4.90 46.19
CA ILE A 699 38.76 3.98 45.07
C ILE A 699 40.06 3.67 44.33
N GLY A 700 40.32 2.37 44.11
CA GLY A 700 41.45 1.90 43.30
C GLY A 700 41.20 2.05 41.79
N LEU A 701 42.20 2.52 41.05
CA LEU A 701 42.15 2.89 39.63
C LEU A 701 43.42 2.45 38.88
N SER A 702 43.31 2.38 37.56
CA SER A 702 44.47 2.22 36.67
C SER A 702 45.16 3.57 36.44
N PRO A 703 46.50 3.62 36.30
CA PRO A 703 47.27 4.85 36.08
C PRO A 703 47.07 5.40 34.66
N ALA A 704 47.40 6.69 34.45
CA ALA A 704 47.22 7.41 33.18
C ALA A 704 45.82 7.28 32.55
N THR A 705 44.78 6.99 33.34
CA THR A 705 43.44 6.67 32.85
C THR A 705 42.45 7.73 33.33
N THR A 706 41.62 8.21 32.41
CA THR A 706 40.56 9.16 32.73
C THR A 706 39.29 8.41 33.11
N TYR A 707 38.82 8.64 34.33
CA TYR A 707 37.57 8.09 34.85
C TYR A 707 36.55 9.20 35.08
N ARG A 708 35.28 8.85 34.89
CA ARG A 708 34.12 9.68 35.19
C ARG A 708 33.32 9.04 36.32
N PHE A 709 32.96 9.80 37.35
CA PHE A 709 32.17 9.33 38.49
C PHE A 709 30.92 10.18 38.71
N ARG A 710 29.86 9.54 39.20
CA ARG A 710 28.66 10.19 39.74
C ARG A 710 28.06 9.32 40.85
N ILE A 711 27.34 9.92 41.79
CA ILE A 711 26.79 9.26 42.98
C ILE A 711 25.26 9.35 42.98
N ARG A 712 24.57 8.28 43.38
CA ARG A 712 23.11 8.29 43.66
C ARG A 712 22.86 7.92 45.11
N ALA A 713 21.96 8.61 45.80
CA ALA A 713 21.44 8.18 47.09
C ALA A 713 20.36 7.11 46.88
N PHE A 714 20.21 6.18 47.82
CA PHE A 714 19.17 5.14 47.77
C PHE A 714 18.63 4.82 49.16
N ASN A 715 17.40 4.35 49.25
CA ASN A 715 16.83 3.69 50.43
C ASN A 715 15.95 2.50 50.02
N THR A 716 15.33 1.85 51.00
CA THR A 716 14.36 0.75 50.82
C THR A 716 13.18 1.10 49.89
N GLN A 717 12.92 2.38 49.63
CA GLN A 717 11.80 2.88 48.82
C GLN A 717 12.22 3.34 47.40
N GLY A 718 13.52 3.50 47.10
CA GLY A 718 13.99 3.89 45.76
C GLY A 718 15.36 4.57 45.71
N GLU A 719 15.72 5.10 44.53
CA GLU A 719 17.00 5.77 44.24
C GLU A 719 16.79 7.24 43.80
N SER A 720 17.77 8.10 44.06
CA SER A 720 17.79 9.49 43.59
C SER A 720 18.26 9.61 42.14
N ASP A 721 18.05 10.79 41.54
CA ASP A 721 18.85 11.24 40.39
C ASP A 721 20.36 11.26 40.73
N PRO A 722 21.26 11.17 39.72
CA PRO A 722 22.68 11.15 39.98
C PRO A 722 23.22 12.56 40.29
N SER A 723 24.32 12.61 41.04
CA SER A 723 25.09 13.84 41.30
C SER A 723 25.67 14.45 40.03
N ASN A 724 26.31 15.62 40.18
CA ASN A 724 27.22 16.12 39.15
C ASN A 724 28.30 15.08 38.84
N GLU A 725 28.70 15.03 37.57
CA GLU A 725 29.79 14.18 37.12
C GLU A 725 31.13 14.83 37.46
N VAL A 726 32.10 14.01 37.89
CA VAL A 726 33.50 14.42 38.03
C VAL A 726 34.38 13.58 37.14
N VAL A 727 35.38 14.22 36.56
CA VAL A 727 36.36 13.59 35.67
C VAL A 727 37.73 13.70 36.31
N VAL A 728 38.43 12.58 36.47
CA VAL A 728 39.77 12.52 37.05
C VAL A 728 40.68 11.67 36.19
N THR A 729 41.89 12.16 35.94
CA THR A 729 42.94 11.43 35.21
C THR A 729 44.06 11.08 36.19
N THR A 730 44.27 9.79 36.43
CA THR A 730 45.35 9.31 37.32
C THR A 730 46.74 9.62 36.75
N PRO A 731 47.75 9.96 37.57
CA PRO A 731 49.13 10.17 37.12
C PRO A 731 49.75 8.90 36.49
N ALA A 732 50.82 9.07 35.72
CA ALA A 732 51.57 7.96 35.14
C ALA A 732 52.51 7.30 36.17
N ASN A 733 52.77 6.00 36.00
CA ASN A 733 53.78 5.24 36.76
C ASN A 733 55.22 5.65 36.35
N THR A 734 56.20 5.59 37.26
CA THR A 734 57.61 6.00 37.01
C THR A 734 58.45 4.83 36.47
N PRO A 735 59.24 5.01 35.39
CA PRO A 735 59.92 3.91 34.72
C PRO A 735 61.26 3.49 35.33
N PRO A 736 61.72 2.24 35.06
CA PRO A 736 63.07 1.76 35.35
C PRO A 736 64.19 2.56 34.66
N THR A 737 65.45 2.29 35.02
CA THR A 737 66.63 2.80 34.31
C THR A 737 66.83 2.13 32.96
N THR A 738 67.48 2.85 32.03
CA THR A 738 67.83 2.34 30.69
C THR A 738 68.86 1.21 30.78
N PRO A 739 68.64 0.04 30.14
CA PRO A 739 69.62 -1.04 30.11
C PRO A 739 70.91 -0.67 29.37
N ALA A 740 71.98 -1.43 29.62
CA ALA A 740 73.22 -1.36 28.82
C ALA A 740 73.07 -1.96 27.41
N VAL A 741 74.06 -1.72 26.53
CA VAL A 741 74.10 -2.28 25.16
C VAL A 741 74.03 -3.81 25.19
N PRO A 742 73.19 -4.47 24.37
CA PRO A 742 73.10 -5.93 24.31
C PRO A 742 74.43 -6.59 23.91
N SER A 743 74.67 -7.82 24.37
CA SER A 743 75.87 -8.61 24.00
C SER A 743 75.51 -9.87 23.20
N GLY A 744 76.17 -10.16 22.06
CA GLY A 744 75.97 -11.36 21.21
C GLY A 744 76.78 -11.35 19.88
N ALA A 745 76.47 -12.25 18.94
CA ALA A 745 77.19 -12.42 17.65
C ALA A 745 76.95 -11.27 16.65
N THR A 746 77.93 -10.90 15.82
CA THR A 746 77.81 -9.71 14.92
C THR A 746 77.72 -10.01 13.43
N VAL A 747 78.01 -11.24 12.96
CA VAL A 747 77.91 -11.62 11.53
C VAL A 747 77.31 -13.02 11.31
N PRO A 748 76.00 -13.24 11.56
CA PRO A 748 75.36 -14.54 11.35
C PRO A 748 74.88 -14.75 9.89
N GLN A 749 74.66 -16.00 9.49
CA GLN A 749 74.03 -16.32 8.19
C GLN A 749 72.51 -16.16 8.30
N VAL A 750 71.85 -15.74 7.21
CA VAL A 750 70.38 -15.65 7.17
C VAL A 750 69.78 -17.02 7.48
N GLY A 751 68.77 -17.08 8.35
CA GLY A 751 68.12 -18.31 8.79
C GLY A 751 68.78 -19.04 9.98
N THR A 752 69.87 -18.52 10.56
CA THR A 752 70.52 -19.13 11.76
C THR A 752 70.18 -18.41 13.08
N THR A 753 69.98 -19.16 14.18
CA THR A 753 69.55 -18.64 15.50
C THR A 753 70.71 -18.30 16.42
N GLN A 754 70.69 -17.12 17.07
CA GLN A 754 71.73 -16.59 17.96
C GLN A 754 71.15 -15.99 19.27
N THR A 755 71.91 -15.96 20.37
CA THR A 755 71.45 -15.49 21.70
C THR A 755 72.13 -14.20 22.17
N TYR A 756 71.38 -13.30 22.82
CA TYR A 756 71.81 -11.96 23.30
C TYR A 756 71.34 -11.64 24.74
N THR A 757 72.05 -10.77 25.48
CA THR A 757 71.80 -10.49 26.93
C THR A 757 71.84 -9.00 27.36
N ALA A 758 71.16 -8.61 28.47
CA ALA A 758 71.13 -7.23 29.05
C ALA A 758 70.59 -7.12 30.51
N SER A 759 70.79 -5.97 31.21
CA SER A 759 70.29 -5.70 32.60
C SER A 759 69.96 -4.20 32.90
N ALA A 760 69.10 -3.91 33.91
CA ALA A 760 68.61 -2.57 34.37
C ALA A 760 68.07 -2.56 35.83
N MET A 761 67.74 -1.39 36.41
CA MET A 761 67.23 -1.21 37.79
C MET A 761 65.93 -0.39 37.86
N ASP A 762 65.02 -0.69 38.79
CA ASP A 762 63.82 0.11 39.11
C ASP A 762 63.93 0.85 40.45
N SER A 763 63.51 2.11 40.53
CA SER A 763 63.61 2.95 41.73
C SER A 763 62.71 2.51 42.87
N ASN A 764 61.61 1.83 42.55
CA ASN A 764 60.64 1.32 43.51
C ASN A 764 60.87 -0.18 43.80
N GLY A 765 61.89 -0.79 43.17
CA GLY A 765 62.32 -2.16 43.42
C GLY A 765 61.46 -3.21 42.72
N HIS A 766 60.59 -2.83 41.79
CA HIS A 766 59.75 -3.76 41.04
C HIS A 766 60.57 -4.71 40.16
N TYR A 767 60.01 -5.89 39.85
CA TYR A 767 60.64 -6.81 38.91
C TYR A 767 60.55 -6.28 37.47
N LEU A 768 61.48 -6.69 36.61
CA LEU A 768 61.66 -6.15 35.26
C LEU A 768 61.46 -7.21 34.17
N TYR A 769 60.75 -6.83 33.11
CA TYR A 769 60.74 -7.52 31.83
C TYR A 769 61.62 -6.79 30.82
N TYR A 770 62.43 -7.53 30.05
CA TYR A 770 63.29 -6.92 29.02
C TYR A 770 62.71 -7.17 27.64
N THR A 771 62.63 -6.10 26.85
CA THR A 771 62.23 -6.18 25.44
C THR A 771 63.44 -5.87 24.58
N PHE A 772 63.87 -6.84 23.77
CA PHE A 772 64.93 -6.68 22.77
C PHE A 772 64.32 -6.35 21.42
N GLU A 773 64.72 -5.23 20.82
CA GLU A 773 64.44 -4.87 19.43
C GLU A 773 65.61 -5.35 18.59
N TRP A 774 65.34 -6.15 17.56
CA TRP A 774 66.37 -6.85 16.79
C TRP A 774 66.84 -6.10 15.55
N GLY A 775 66.37 -4.87 15.35
CA GLY A 775 66.67 -4.02 14.20
C GLY A 775 65.96 -4.41 12.90
N ASP A 776 65.27 -5.56 12.86
CA ASP A 776 64.48 -6.05 11.72
C ASP A 776 62.97 -5.74 11.86
N GLY A 777 62.63 -4.80 12.75
CA GLY A 777 61.26 -4.45 13.10
C GLY A 777 60.61 -5.39 14.12
N THR A 778 61.25 -6.49 14.51
CA THR A 778 60.75 -7.36 15.58
C THR A 778 61.30 -6.96 16.93
N ALA A 779 60.45 -7.05 17.95
CA ALA A 779 60.85 -6.91 19.34
C ALA A 779 60.29 -8.08 20.16
N LEU A 780 61.13 -8.71 20.98
CA LEU A 780 60.74 -9.85 21.81
C LEU A 780 60.99 -9.54 23.28
N MET A 781 60.04 -9.95 24.14
CA MET A 781 60.13 -9.78 25.58
C MET A 781 60.52 -11.09 26.27
N THR A 782 61.25 -10.98 27.38
CA THR A 782 61.57 -12.11 28.27
C THR A 782 60.30 -12.71 28.88
N GLN A 783 60.18 -14.04 28.88
CA GLN A 783 58.97 -14.73 29.33
C GLN A 783 58.73 -14.70 30.86
N SER A 784 59.74 -14.33 31.65
CA SER A 784 59.61 -14.25 33.11
C SER A 784 60.26 -12.99 33.65
N PRO A 785 59.67 -12.37 34.69
CA PRO A 785 60.19 -11.15 35.27
C PRO A 785 61.50 -11.44 36.00
N THR A 786 62.47 -10.57 35.79
CA THR A 786 63.82 -10.64 36.35
C THR A 786 63.92 -9.62 37.48
N SER A 787 64.46 -10.00 38.64
CA SER A 787 64.62 -9.05 39.74
C SER A 787 65.39 -7.81 39.29
N SER A 788 65.00 -6.62 39.77
CA SER A 788 65.73 -5.37 39.54
C SER A 788 67.23 -5.56 39.77
N GLY A 789 68.05 -5.22 38.76
CA GLY A 789 69.50 -5.37 38.77
C GLY A 789 70.08 -6.70 38.24
N GLN A 790 69.27 -7.68 37.84
CA GLN A 790 69.74 -8.99 37.31
C GLN A 790 69.71 -9.05 35.77
N THR A 791 70.57 -9.90 35.18
CA THR A 791 70.74 -10.06 33.72
C THR A 791 69.71 -11.00 33.09
N ALA A 792 69.15 -10.58 31.96
CA ALA A 792 68.24 -11.38 31.14
C ALA A 792 68.85 -11.75 29.77
N SER A 793 68.31 -12.77 29.11
CA SER A 793 68.81 -13.34 27.85
C SER A 793 67.69 -13.72 26.87
N LEU A 794 67.89 -13.57 25.56
CA LEU A 794 66.90 -13.89 24.52
C LEU A 794 67.55 -14.29 23.17
N ALA A 795 66.92 -15.19 22.42
CA ALA A 795 67.44 -15.70 21.14
C ALA A 795 66.69 -15.15 19.90
N LYS A 796 67.38 -15.04 18.76
CA LYS A 796 66.91 -14.47 17.50
C LYS A 796 67.48 -15.15 16.25
N THR A 797 66.63 -15.34 15.26
CA THR A 797 66.97 -15.75 13.88
C THR A 797 66.57 -14.62 12.93
N TRP A 798 67.46 -14.19 12.03
CA TRP A 798 67.14 -13.21 10.99
C TRP A 798 66.71 -13.91 9.71
N SER A 799 65.55 -13.54 9.19
CA SER A 799 64.99 -14.06 7.94
C SER A 799 65.35 -13.22 6.73
N THR A 800 66.08 -12.12 6.89
CA THR A 800 66.58 -11.30 5.78
C THR A 800 68.06 -11.01 5.98
N PRO A 801 68.84 -10.90 4.89
CA PRO A 801 70.19 -10.38 4.93
C PRO A 801 70.17 -8.86 5.12
N GLY A 802 71.16 -8.31 5.82
CA GLY A 802 71.24 -6.89 6.09
C GLY A 802 71.94 -6.57 7.41
N THR A 803 72.19 -5.28 7.66
CA THR A 803 72.72 -4.83 8.94
C THR A 803 71.59 -4.36 9.85
N TYR A 804 71.49 -4.97 11.03
CA TYR A 804 70.47 -4.73 12.03
C TYR A 804 71.07 -4.13 13.30
N ILE A 805 70.35 -3.21 13.92
CA ILE A 805 70.75 -2.60 15.18
C ILE A 805 69.92 -3.19 16.32
N VAL A 806 70.54 -4.01 17.17
CA VAL A 806 69.87 -4.65 18.31
C VAL A 806 69.92 -3.74 19.53
N ARG A 807 68.76 -3.40 20.10
CA ARG A 807 68.60 -2.56 21.31
C ARG A 807 67.74 -3.28 22.35
N VAL A 808 67.79 -2.85 23.60
CA VAL A 808 66.96 -3.41 24.67
C VAL A 808 66.44 -2.34 25.62
N LYS A 809 65.20 -2.47 26.10
CA LYS A 809 64.63 -1.65 27.19
C LYS A 809 64.01 -2.53 28.27
N ALA A 810 63.82 -1.99 29.47
CA ALA A 810 63.23 -2.68 30.61
C ALA A 810 61.88 -2.08 31.01
N THR A 811 60.94 -2.91 31.43
CA THR A 811 59.60 -2.51 31.92
C THR A 811 59.35 -3.12 33.28
N ASP A 812 58.88 -2.33 34.25
CA ASP A 812 58.53 -2.84 35.58
C ASP A 812 57.22 -3.68 35.56
N THR A 813 56.93 -4.36 36.66
CA THR A 813 55.68 -5.14 36.82
C THR A 813 54.42 -4.29 36.88
N GLU A 814 54.55 -2.97 37.06
CA GLU A 814 53.44 -2.01 37.14
C GLU A 814 53.25 -1.24 35.80
N GLY A 815 53.99 -1.65 34.75
CA GLY A 815 53.81 -1.22 33.37
C GLY A 815 54.64 -0.02 32.88
N ALA A 816 55.53 0.56 33.69
CA ALA A 816 56.38 1.67 33.25
C ALA A 816 57.69 1.16 32.60
N SER A 817 58.06 1.73 31.44
CA SER A 817 59.22 1.31 30.65
C SER A 817 60.32 2.36 30.60
N SER A 818 61.58 1.92 30.68
CA SER A 818 62.75 2.74 30.43
C SER A 818 62.95 3.07 28.95
N ASP A 819 63.87 4.01 28.67
CA ASP A 819 64.36 4.26 27.31
C ASP A 819 65.13 3.04 26.76
N TRP A 820 65.29 3.00 25.44
CA TRP A 820 66.10 1.98 24.77
C TRP A 820 67.60 2.18 25.01
N SER A 821 68.32 1.07 25.17
CA SER A 821 69.79 1.07 25.18
C SER A 821 70.38 1.51 23.84
N ALA A 822 71.68 1.85 23.85
CA ALA A 822 72.42 2.02 22.60
C ALA A 822 72.50 0.70 21.81
N GLY A 823 72.59 0.80 20.49
CA GLY A 823 72.43 -0.34 19.60
C GLY A 823 73.69 -1.12 19.27
N LEU A 824 73.58 -2.45 19.22
CA LEU A 824 74.60 -3.38 18.72
C LEU A 824 74.36 -3.67 17.23
N ALA A 825 75.34 -3.38 16.37
CA ALA A 825 75.24 -3.65 14.93
C ALA A 825 75.54 -5.13 14.59
N VAL A 826 74.62 -5.80 13.90
CA VAL A 826 74.68 -7.22 13.47
C VAL A 826 74.46 -7.30 11.96
N THR A 827 75.39 -7.86 11.19
CA THR A 827 75.31 -7.94 9.71
C THR A 827 75.06 -9.37 9.23
N VAL A 828 73.89 -9.62 8.65
CA VAL A 828 73.41 -10.92 8.15
C VAL A 828 73.65 -11.04 6.65
N VAL A 829 74.09 -12.20 6.15
CA VAL A 829 74.51 -12.42 4.74
C VAL A 829 73.81 -13.64 4.07
N ASN A 830 73.80 -13.73 2.72
CA ASN A 830 73.16 -14.78 1.87
C ASN A 830 73.95 -15.09 0.56
N ALA A 831 73.97 -16.35 0.07
CA ALA A 831 74.59 -16.76 -1.21
C ALA A 831 73.56 -17.21 -2.28
N ALA A 832 73.98 -17.36 -3.55
CA ALA A 832 73.07 -17.58 -4.70
C ALA A 832 72.91 -19.07 -5.12
N PRO A 833 71.77 -19.46 -5.72
CA PRO A 833 71.57 -20.78 -6.32
C PRO A 833 72.48 -21.09 -7.52
N GLY A 834 72.66 -22.39 -7.79
CA GLY A 834 73.28 -22.90 -9.02
C GLY A 834 72.43 -22.72 -10.28
N LEU A 835 73.06 -22.93 -11.45
CA LEU A 835 72.44 -22.74 -12.78
C LEU A 835 71.30 -23.77 -13.05
N PRO A 836 70.12 -23.35 -13.55
CA PRO A 836 69.06 -24.28 -13.95
C PRO A 836 69.36 -25.13 -15.20
N SER A 837 68.73 -26.30 -15.28
CA SER A 837 68.76 -27.14 -16.49
C SER A 837 67.97 -26.54 -17.67
N GLN A 838 68.35 -26.88 -18.91
CA GLN A 838 67.63 -26.44 -20.12
C GLN A 838 66.15 -26.90 -20.08
N PRO A 839 65.16 -26.02 -20.38
CA PRO A 839 63.75 -26.39 -20.34
C PRO A 839 63.40 -27.45 -21.40
N THR A 840 62.49 -28.37 -21.04
CA THR A 840 62.01 -29.46 -21.93
C THR A 840 60.49 -29.40 -22.13
N GLY A 841 59.97 -29.55 -23.36
CA GLY A 841 58.53 -29.44 -23.69
C GLY A 841 58.20 -29.57 -25.19
N SER A 842 56.93 -29.36 -25.59
CA SER A 842 56.47 -29.46 -27.00
C SER A 842 57.06 -28.38 -27.91
N GLY A 843 57.64 -28.76 -29.05
CA GLY A 843 58.24 -27.84 -30.03
C GLY A 843 57.29 -27.24 -31.07
N SER A 844 56.02 -27.62 -31.09
CA SER A 844 55.01 -27.11 -32.05
C SER A 844 53.63 -27.01 -31.39
N LEU A 845 52.94 -25.87 -31.58
CA LEU A 845 51.64 -25.51 -31.00
C LEU A 845 50.77 -24.71 -31.98
N THR A 846 49.50 -24.51 -31.68
CA THR A 846 48.63 -23.52 -32.35
C THR A 846 48.49 -22.24 -31.51
N VAL A 847 48.07 -21.13 -32.13
CA VAL A 847 47.84 -19.86 -31.42
C VAL A 847 46.91 -20.08 -30.23
N ASN A 848 47.29 -19.54 -29.08
CA ASN A 848 46.64 -19.71 -27.77
C ASN A 848 46.58 -21.15 -27.23
N GLN A 849 47.27 -22.12 -27.86
CA GLN A 849 47.45 -23.45 -27.26
C GLN A 849 48.53 -23.40 -26.18
N THR A 850 48.18 -23.86 -24.99
CA THR A 850 49.09 -23.91 -23.84
C THR A 850 50.05 -25.10 -23.95
N GLY A 851 51.36 -24.85 -23.94
CA GLY A 851 52.41 -25.86 -23.79
C GLY A 851 53.00 -25.88 -22.37
N THR A 852 53.61 -27.00 -21.96
CA THR A 852 54.22 -27.20 -20.63
C THR A 852 55.73 -27.46 -20.75
N PHE A 853 56.54 -26.80 -19.91
CA PHE A 853 58.01 -26.80 -19.97
C PHE A 853 58.65 -27.03 -18.60
N THR A 854 59.66 -27.91 -18.48
CA THR A 854 60.21 -28.37 -17.17
C THR A 854 61.73 -28.12 -16.99
N THR A 855 62.20 -27.76 -15.78
CA THR A 855 63.61 -27.41 -15.39
C THR A 855 63.92 -27.68 -13.88
N ALA A 856 65.17 -27.58 -13.41
CA ALA A 856 65.61 -27.72 -11.99
C ALA A 856 66.97 -27.04 -11.67
N ALA A 857 67.22 -26.64 -10.41
CA ALA A 857 68.44 -26.00 -9.84
C ALA A 857 68.61 -26.27 -8.31
N THR A 858 69.82 -26.11 -7.74
CA THR A 858 70.14 -26.32 -6.30
C THR A 858 70.78 -25.09 -5.64
N ASP A 859 70.46 -24.82 -4.38
CA ASP A 859 71.01 -23.74 -3.53
C ASP A 859 71.98 -24.24 -2.43
N PRO A 860 73.13 -23.56 -2.17
CA PRO A 860 74.17 -24.03 -1.22
C PRO A 860 73.73 -24.11 0.25
N GLU A 861 72.88 -23.20 0.71
CA GLU A 861 72.31 -23.15 2.05
C GLU A 861 71.05 -24.01 2.19
N GLY A 862 70.62 -24.64 1.08
CA GLY A 862 69.39 -25.44 1.02
C GLY A 862 68.13 -24.57 0.97
N HIS A 863 68.26 -23.28 0.64
CA HIS A 863 67.12 -22.38 0.51
C HIS A 863 66.20 -22.82 -0.64
N GLN A 864 64.92 -22.43 -0.55
CA GLN A 864 64.00 -22.68 -1.64
C GLN A 864 64.34 -21.79 -2.84
N VAL A 865 64.11 -22.31 -4.04
CA VAL A 865 64.48 -21.70 -5.31
C VAL A 865 63.24 -21.47 -6.17
N GLN A 866 63.15 -20.27 -6.72
CA GLN A 866 62.13 -19.81 -7.66
C GLN A 866 62.73 -19.70 -9.06
N TYR A 867 61.97 -20.08 -10.08
CA TYR A 867 62.43 -20.10 -11.47
C TYR A 867 61.71 -19.04 -12.29
N ILE A 868 62.43 -18.35 -13.16
CA ILE A 868 61.89 -17.37 -14.10
C ILE A 868 62.11 -17.92 -15.51
N PHE A 869 61.03 -18.28 -16.18
CA PHE A 869 60.97 -18.68 -17.58
C PHE A 869 60.84 -17.44 -18.45
N ASP A 870 61.69 -17.28 -19.46
CA ASP A 870 61.54 -16.34 -20.57
C ASP A 870 61.00 -17.11 -21.77
N TRP A 871 59.84 -16.70 -22.28
CA TRP A 871 59.12 -17.43 -23.32
C TRP A 871 59.51 -17.00 -24.74
N GLY A 872 60.44 -16.06 -24.90
CA GLY A 872 60.95 -15.63 -26.21
C GLY A 872 60.02 -14.71 -27.00
N ASN A 873 58.89 -14.30 -26.43
CA ASN A 873 57.96 -13.30 -26.97
C ASN A 873 58.01 -11.97 -26.17
N GLY A 874 59.05 -11.77 -25.36
CA GLY A 874 59.17 -10.63 -24.44
C GLY A 874 58.42 -10.79 -23.12
N THR A 875 57.75 -11.92 -22.90
CA THR A 875 57.08 -12.24 -21.62
C THR A 875 57.88 -13.26 -20.81
N THR A 876 57.79 -13.14 -19.49
CA THR A 876 58.39 -14.08 -18.55
C THR A 876 57.35 -14.59 -17.57
N SER A 877 57.50 -15.84 -17.11
CA SER A 877 56.72 -16.39 -16.00
C SER A 877 57.62 -16.80 -14.86
N THR A 878 57.20 -16.49 -13.64
CA THR A 878 57.93 -16.82 -12.43
C THR A 878 57.17 -17.89 -11.67
N THR A 879 57.84 -18.95 -11.25
CA THR A 879 57.25 -20.03 -10.46
C THR A 879 57.12 -19.65 -8.99
N GLY A 880 56.48 -20.51 -8.19
CA GLY A 880 56.65 -20.47 -6.74
C GLY A 880 58.08 -20.82 -6.31
N LEU A 881 58.33 -20.76 -5.00
CA LEU A 881 59.54 -21.29 -4.38
C LEU A 881 59.40 -22.81 -4.22
N TYR A 882 60.41 -23.55 -4.68
CA TYR A 882 60.49 -25.00 -4.56
C TYR A 882 61.72 -25.39 -3.76
N ALA A 883 61.68 -26.53 -3.08
CA ALA A 883 62.87 -27.03 -2.41
C ALA A 883 64.05 -27.14 -3.40
N SER A 884 65.24 -26.75 -2.95
CA SER A 884 66.49 -26.90 -3.70
C SER A 884 66.60 -28.31 -4.32
N GLY A 885 66.83 -28.39 -5.63
CA GLY A 885 66.99 -29.63 -6.38
C GLY A 885 65.71 -30.23 -6.99
N VAL A 886 64.53 -29.66 -6.73
CA VAL A 886 63.26 -30.17 -7.28
C VAL A 886 63.01 -29.69 -8.70
N SER A 887 62.53 -30.58 -9.57
CA SER A 887 62.10 -30.24 -10.93
C SER A 887 60.74 -29.54 -10.95
N VAL A 888 60.62 -28.48 -11.73
CA VAL A 888 59.43 -27.62 -11.82
C VAL A 888 58.99 -27.46 -13.27
N SER A 889 57.69 -27.30 -13.48
CA SER A 889 57.11 -27.03 -14.79
C SER A 889 56.36 -25.70 -14.83
N ALA A 890 56.44 -24.99 -15.94
CA ALA A 890 55.65 -23.80 -16.23
C ALA A 890 54.99 -23.93 -17.61
N THR A 891 53.87 -23.25 -17.80
CA THR A 891 53.11 -23.30 -19.05
C THR A 891 53.04 -21.94 -19.73
N ASN A 892 52.95 -21.94 -21.06
CA ASN A 892 52.73 -20.73 -21.83
C ASN A 892 51.94 -21.00 -23.11
N ALA A 893 51.19 -19.98 -23.55
CA ALA A 893 50.50 -19.96 -24.83
C ALA A 893 50.89 -18.68 -25.58
N TRP A 894 51.01 -18.77 -26.90
CA TRP A 894 51.42 -17.63 -27.72
C TRP A 894 50.23 -17.06 -28.48
N PRO A 895 49.96 -15.75 -28.35
CA PRO A 895 48.80 -15.09 -28.98
C PRO A 895 49.00 -14.81 -30.47
N ALA A 896 50.19 -15.04 -31.01
CA ALA A 896 50.52 -14.84 -32.41
C ALA A 896 51.25 -16.07 -32.95
N ALA A 897 51.07 -16.33 -34.25
CA ALA A 897 51.84 -17.34 -34.95
C ALA A 897 53.32 -16.89 -35.08
N GLY A 898 54.26 -17.82 -34.94
CA GLY A 898 55.69 -17.51 -34.98
C GLY A 898 56.59 -18.56 -34.34
N THR A 899 57.90 -18.28 -34.30
CA THR A 899 58.92 -19.09 -33.64
C THR A 899 59.42 -18.40 -32.37
N TYR A 900 59.49 -19.12 -31.25
CA TYR A 900 59.83 -18.57 -29.92
C TYR A 900 60.94 -19.37 -29.23
N SER A 901 61.82 -18.70 -28.48
CA SER A 901 62.96 -19.30 -27.76
C SER A 901 62.76 -19.23 -26.24
N VAL A 902 62.59 -20.38 -25.58
CA VAL A 902 62.29 -20.51 -24.15
C VAL A 902 63.54 -20.81 -23.31
N ARG A 903 63.84 -20.04 -22.25
CA ARG A 903 65.00 -20.24 -21.34
C ARG A 903 64.64 -19.93 -19.87
N VAL A 904 65.46 -20.36 -18.89
CA VAL A 904 65.11 -20.24 -17.44
C VAL A 904 66.29 -19.78 -16.57
N LYS A 905 66.07 -18.94 -15.57
CA LYS A 905 67.02 -18.68 -14.45
C LYS A 905 66.39 -18.93 -13.08
N ALA A 906 67.19 -19.16 -12.06
CA ALA A 906 66.75 -19.42 -10.67
C ALA A 906 67.14 -18.29 -9.71
N THR A 907 66.31 -18.00 -8.71
CA THR A 907 66.55 -17.06 -7.60
C THR A 907 66.16 -17.75 -6.28
N ASP A 908 66.95 -17.62 -5.22
CA ASP A 908 66.57 -18.16 -3.93
C ASP A 908 65.47 -17.34 -3.25
N GLN A 909 64.96 -17.85 -2.13
CA GLN A 909 63.95 -17.17 -1.31
C GLN A 909 64.41 -15.83 -0.70
N TYR A 910 65.70 -15.49 -0.78
CA TYR A 910 66.29 -14.27 -0.24
C TYR A 910 66.84 -13.33 -1.32
N GLY A 911 66.54 -13.59 -2.59
CA GLY A 911 66.78 -12.70 -3.72
C GLY A 911 68.12 -12.86 -4.44
N ALA A 912 68.96 -13.82 -4.06
CA ALA A 912 70.19 -14.10 -4.77
C ALA A 912 69.90 -14.96 -6.03
N ALA A 913 70.41 -14.54 -7.18
CA ALA A 913 70.03 -15.11 -8.49
C ALA A 913 71.20 -15.77 -9.22
N SER A 914 70.87 -16.83 -9.96
CA SER A 914 71.73 -17.51 -10.92
C SER A 914 71.68 -16.86 -12.32
N GLU A 915 72.59 -17.28 -13.20
CA GLU A 915 72.58 -16.97 -14.64
C GLU A 915 71.44 -17.71 -15.40
N TRP A 916 71.20 -17.35 -16.68
CA TRP A 916 70.20 -18.00 -17.53
C TRP A 916 70.66 -19.34 -18.13
N SER A 917 69.74 -20.31 -18.25
CA SER A 917 69.96 -21.60 -18.92
C SER A 917 69.95 -21.50 -20.45
N ALA A 918 70.31 -22.60 -21.13
CA ALA A 918 70.20 -22.72 -22.59
C ALA A 918 68.73 -22.68 -23.08
N SER A 919 68.48 -22.31 -24.35
CA SER A 919 67.12 -22.07 -24.89
C SER A 919 66.51 -23.28 -25.65
N LEU A 920 65.19 -23.40 -25.65
CA LEU A 920 64.37 -24.36 -26.42
C LEU A 920 63.52 -23.63 -27.47
N SER A 921 63.47 -24.10 -28.73
CA SER A 921 62.70 -23.47 -29.82
C SER A 921 61.28 -24.06 -29.98
N VAL A 922 60.25 -23.20 -30.11
CA VAL A 922 58.80 -23.57 -30.22
C VAL A 922 58.13 -22.87 -31.42
N GLN A 923 57.37 -23.60 -32.25
CA GLN A 923 56.64 -23.09 -33.43
C GLN A 923 55.12 -22.95 -33.17
N VAL A 924 54.46 -21.87 -33.62
CA VAL A 924 53.03 -21.56 -33.36
C VAL A 924 52.24 -21.18 -34.63
N THR A 925 51.01 -21.70 -34.87
CA THR A 925 50.19 -21.52 -36.12
C THR A 925 48.69 -21.18 -35.91
N GLU A 926 48.00 -20.49 -36.86
CA GLU A 926 46.56 -20.05 -36.79
C GLU A 926 45.50 -21.03 -37.39
N GLN A 927 44.22 -20.91 -36.99
CA GLN A 927 43.07 -21.76 -37.42
C GLN A 927 41.86 -20.98 -38.01
N PRO A 928 40.99 -21.62 -38.83
CA PRO A 928 39.77 -20.99 -39.38
C PRO A 928 38.67 -20.73 -38.33
N PRO A 929 37.83 -19.68 -38.48
CA PRO A 929 36.72 -19.42 -37.55
C PRO A 929 35.55 -20.40 -37.67
N ALA A 930 34.81 -20.59 -36.58
CA ALA A 930 33.59 -21.39 -36.55
C ALA A 930 32.42 -20.67 -37.27
N ALA A 931 31.54 -21.44 -37.91
CA ALA A 931 30.40 -20.86 -38.64
C ALA A 931 29.32 -20.34 -37.68
N PRO A 932 28.69 -19.18 -37.94
CA PRO A 932 27.53 -18.70 -37.18
C PRO A 932 26.32 -19.64 -37.32
N SER A 933 25.42 -19.65 -36.35
CA SER A 933 24.26 -20.55 -36.35
C SER A 933 22.95 -19.83 -36.00
N THR A 934 21.81 -20.49 -36.18
CA THR A 934 20.47 -20.00 -35.76
C THR A 934 20.05 -18.64 -36.33
N LEU A 935 20.47 -18.33 -37.56
CA LEU A 935 20.09 -17.07 -38.21
C LEU A 935 18.56 -16.99 -38.35
N LYS A 936 17.99 -15.85 -37.94
CA LYS A 936 16.57 -15.49 -38.04
C LYS A 936 16.43 -14.14 -38.75
N ALA A 937 15.32 -13.97 -39.47
CA ALA A 937 14.97 -12.74 -40.16
C ALA A 937 13.52 -12.35 -39.84
N VAL A 938 13.31 -11.12 -39.36
CA VAL A 938 11.98 -10.62 -38.96
C VAL A 938 11.67 -9.31 -39.68
N ALA A 939 10.57 -9.29 -40.43
CA ALA A 939 10.06 -8.06 -41.03
C ALA A 939 9.41 -7.17 -39.97
N ILE A 940 9.90 -5.94 -39.83
CA ILE A 940 9.43 -4.97 -38.82
C ILE A 940 8.48 -3.94 -39.43
N MET A 941 8.73 -3.53 -40.68
CA MET A 941 7.86 -2.63 -41.43
C MET A 941 8.01 -2.86 -42.94
N MET A 942 7.40 -2.00 -43.75
CA MET A 942 7.36 -2.15 -45.20
C MET A 942 8.74 -2.09 -45.89
N THR A 943 9.77 -1.53 -45.26
CA THR A 943 11.11 -1.41 -45.86
C THR A 943 12.25 -1.87 -44.95
N ARG A 944 11.95 -2.62 -43.87
CA ARG A 944 12.93 -3.00 -42.85
C ARG A 944 12.80 -4.46 -42.40
N ILE A 945 13.92 -5.19 -42.42
CA ILE A 945 14.07 -6.54 -41.87
C ILE A 945 15.24 -6.54 -40.89
N ASP A 946 15.02 -7.08 -39.70
CA ASP A 946 16.05 -7.25 -38.68
C ASP A 946 16.52 -8.71 -38.67
N LEU A 947 17.83 -8.90 -38.68
CA LEU A 947 18.51 -10.20 -38.60
C LEU A 947 19.09 -10.41 -37.21
N GLN A 948 19.06 -11.66 -36.74
CA GLN A 948 19.75 -12.11 -35.53
C GLN A 948 20.36 -13.50 -35.75
N TRP A 949 21.58 -13.73 -35.28
CA TRP A 949 22.28 -15.02 -35.31
C TRP A 949 23.08 -15.27 -34.04
N THR A 950 23.51 -16.51 -33.85
CA THR A 950 24.43 -16.91 -32.78
C THR A 950 25.85 -16.91 -33.32
N ASP A 951 26.72 -16.21 -32.61
CA ASP A 951 28.17 -16.28 -32.83
C ASP A 951 28.74 -17.54 -32.17
N ASN A 952 29.48 -18.33 -32.95
CA ASN A 952 30.17 -19.53 -32.47
C ASN A 952 31.69 -19.43 -32.57
N ALA A 953 32.21 -18.33 -33.13
CA ALA A 953 33.63 -18.09 -33.27
C ALA A 953 34.13 -17.20 -32.11
N SER A 954 35.41 -17.34 -31.78
CA SER A 954 36.12 -16.46 -30.86
C SER A 954 37.43 -15.93 -31.45
N ASN A 955 37.71 -16.31 -32.69
CA ASN A 955 38.91 -16.04 -33.46
C ASN A 955 38.58 -15.35 -34.80
N GLU A 956 37.37 -14.80 -34.92
CA GLU A 956 36.91 -14.03 -36.07
C GLU A 956 37.24 -12.54 -35.92
N SER A 957 37.51 -11.88 -37.04
CA SER A 957 37.61 -10.43 -37.16
C SER A 957 36.25 -9.79 -37.48
N GLY A 958 35.26 -10.58 -37.89
CA GLY A 958 33.91 -10.10 -38.16
C GLY A 958 33.03 -11.09 -38.92
N PHE A 959 31.87 -10.62 -39.34
CA PHE A 959 30.88 -11.40 -40.10
C PHE A 959 30.52 -10.72 -41.42
N LYS A 960 30.31 -11.53 -42.44
CA LYS A 960 29.79 -11.11 -43.75
C LYS A 960 28.33 -11.53 -43.85
N VAL A 961 27.45 -10.55 -44.08
CA VAL A 961 26.01 -10.73 -44.26
C VAL A 961 25.71 -10.68 -45.75
N GLU A 962 25.08 -11.74 -46.26
CA GLU A 962 24.66 -11.82 -47.65
C GLU A 962 23.13 -11.87 -47.76
N GLN A 963 22.58 -11.22 -48.78
CA GLN A 963 21.16 -11.17 -49.11
C GLN A 963 20.93 -11.75 -50.52
N SER A 964 19.77 -12.38 -50.70
CA SER A 964 19.27 -12.85 -52.00
C SER A 964 17.78 -12.59 -52.14
N ASN A 965 17.29 -12.40 -53.36
CA ASN A 965 15.87 -12.31 -53.69
C ASN A 965 15.26 -13.64 -54.16
N ASP A 966 16.09 -14.62 -54.54
CA ASP A 966 15.67 -15.89 -55.14
C ASP A 966 16.18 -17.13 -54.39
N ASN A 967 16.89 -16.92 -53.27
CA ASN A 967 17.52 -17.95 -52.46
C ASN A 967 18.64 -18.74 -53.17
N VAL A 968 19.15 -18.21 -54.29
CA VAL A 968 20.20 -18.85 -55.09
C VAL A 968 21.36 -17.88 -55.27
N ASN A 969 21.07 -16.67 -55.71
CA ASN A 969 22.04 -15.62 -55.98
C ASN A 969 22.18 -14.70 -54.77
N PHE A 970 23.18 -14.97 -53.92
CA PHE A 970 23.48 -14.17 -52.73
C PHE A 970 24.56 -13.13 -53.04
N ALA A 971 24.33 -11.89 -52.60
CA ALA A 971 25.29 -10.80 -52.65
C ALA A 971 25.59 -10.29 -51.22
N GLU A 972 26.86 -9.96 -50.95
CA GLU A 972 27.25 -9.34 -49.68
C GLU A 972 26.63 -7.95 -49.58
N VAL A 973 25.87 -7.72 -48.51
CA VAL A 973 25.16 -6.46 -48.25
C VAL A 973 25.73 -5.73 -47.03
N ALA A 974 26.49 -6.42 -46.20
CA ALA A 974 27.21 -5.82 -45.08
C ALA A 974 28.38 -6.68 -44.62
N THR A 975 29.40 -6.01 -44.08
CA THR A 975 30.41 -6.62 -43.20
C THR A 975 30.32 -5.93 -41.84
N VAL A 976 30.21 -6.73 -40.78
CA VAL A 976 30.09 -6.25 -39.39
C VAL A 976 31.26 -6.75 -38.55
N GLY A 977 31.58 -6.05 -37.46
CA GLY A 977 32.72 -6.38 -36.59
C GLY A 977 32.55 -7.70 -35.82
N ALA A 978 33.63 -8.18 -35.22
CA ALA A 978 33.65 -9.36 -34.36
C ALA A 978 32.57 -9.28 -33.25
N ASN A 979 32.08 -10.44 -32.78
CA ASN A 979 30.99 -10.57 -31.79
C ASN A 979 29.64 -9.94 -32.16
N THR A 980 29.46 -9.44 -33.39
CA THR A 980 28.15 -8.93 -33.83
C THR A 980 27.18 -10.09 -34.04
N THR A 981 26.01 -10.03 -33.42
CA THR A 981 24.97 -11.08 -33.49
C THR A 981 23.67 -10.61 -34.14
N ALA A 982 23.60 -9.36 -34.61
CA ALA A 982 22.42 -8.81 -35.25
C ALA A 982 22.77 -7.77 -36.32
N TYR A 983 21.88 -7.61 -37.31
CA TYR A 983 22.02 -6.58 -38.34
C TYR A 983 20.66 -6.11 -38.84
N THR A 984 20.50 -4.81 -39.04
CA THR A 984 19.27 -4.21 -39.57
C THR A 984 19.46 -3.90 -41.05
N LEU A 985 18.52 -4.34 -41.89
CA LEU A 985 18.44 -3.92 -43.29
C LEU A 985 17.27 -2.97 -43.48
N GLU A 986 17.57 -1.78 -43.99
CA GLU A 986 16.60 -0.73 -44.32
C GLU A 986 16.59 -0.42 -45.82
N GLY A 987 15.58 0.30 -46.30
CA GLY A 987 15.44 0.62 -47.74
C GLY A 987 15.00 -0.57 -48.61
N LEU A 988 14.47 -1.63 -48.00
CA LEU A 988 13.98 -2.81 -48.71
C LEU A 988 12.66 -2.52 -49.44
N THR A 989 12.38 -3.27 -50.51
CA THR A 989 11.13 -3.10 -51.27
C THR A 989 9.97 -3.77 -50.53
N ALA A 990 8.86 -3.06 -50.34
CA ALA A 990 7.68 -3.57 -49.67
C ALA A 990 7.10 -4.84 -50.31
N ALA A 991 6.42 -5.66 -49.51
CA ALA A 991 5.83 -6.94 -49.92
C ALA A 991 6.79 -7.91 -50.64
N THR A 992 8.11 -7.78 -50.45
CA THR A 992 9.14 -8.59 -51.11
C THR A 992 9.80 -9.55 -50.12
N THR A 993 10.00 -10.81 -50.53
CA THR A 993 10.71 -11.81 -49.74
C THR A 993 12.20 -11.68 -50.00
N TYR A 994 12.98 -11.66 -48.93
CA TYR A 994 14.44 -11.68 -48.96
C TYR A 994 14.96 -12.89 -48.18
N TYR A 995 16.06 -13.44 -48.65
CA TYR A 995 16.80 -14.55 -48.05
C TYR A 995 18.16 -14.05 -47.56
N TYR A 996 18.64 -14.57 -46.44
CA TYR A 996 19.86 -14.11 -45.78
C TYR A 996 20.71 -15.29 -45.30
N ARG A 997 22.03 -15.14 -45.38
CA ARG A 997 23.01 -16.04 -44.75
C ARG A 997 24.21 -15.25 -44.23
N VAL A 998 24.88 -15.76 -43.21
CA VAL A 998 26.00 -15.08 -42.55
C VAL A 998 27.19 -16.03 -42.38
N ARG A 999 28.43 -15.55 -42.52
CA ARG A 999 29.66 -16.31 -42.21
C ARG A 999 30.67 -15.46 -41.43
N ALA A 1000 31.47 -16.10 -40.60
CA ALA A 1000 32.58 -15.48 -39.89
C ALA A 1000 33.86 -15.47 -40.75
N TYR A 1001 34.76 -14.52 -40.51
CA TYR A 1001 36.08 -14.50 -41.16
C TYR A 1001 37.15 -13.99 -40.20
N ASN A 1002 38.41 -14.39 -40.41
CA ASN A 1002 39.58 -13.78 -39.80
C ASN A 1002 40.56 -13.30 -40.87
N SER A 1003 41.76 -12.88 -40.47
CA SER A 1003 42.81 -12.35 -41.36
C SER A 1003 43.18 -13.30 -42.51
N THR A 1004 43.04 -14.61 -42.29
CA THR A 1004 43.57 -15.65 -43.18
C THR A 1004 42.48 -16.57 -43.74
N TYR A 1005 41.41 -16.82 -42.99
CA TYR A 1005 40.42 -17.86 -43.25
C TYR A 1005 38.98 -17.35 -43.14
N GLN A 1006 38.05 -18.04 -43.81
CA GLN A 1006 36.60 -17.80 -43.72
C GLN A 1006 35.89 -19.08 -43.28
N SER A 1007 34.87 -18.95 -42.45
CA SER A 1007 34.05 -20.08 -42.02
C SER A 1007 33.10 -20.56 -43.11
N ALA A 1008 32.45 -21.70 -42.90
CA ALA A 1008 31.21 -22.04 -43.60
C ALA A 1008 30.09 -21.02 -43.27
N TYR A 1009 29.04 -20.98 -44.09
CA TYR A 1009 27.86 -20.13 -43.85
C TYR A 1009 26.91 -20.72 -42.80
N SER A 1010 26.12 -19.86 -42.16
CA SER A 1010 24.97 -20.22 -41.33
C SER A 1010 23.86 -20.90 -42.13
N ASN A 1011 22.78 -21.31 -41.45
CA ASN A 1011 21.51 -21.59 -42.13
C ASN A 1011 21.01 -20.35 -42.88
N THR A 1012 20.27 -20.56 -43.97
CA THR A 1012 19.57 -19.47 -44.64
C THR A 1012 18.28 -19.11 -43.87
N ALA A 1013 18.05 -17.83 -43.62
CA ALA A 1013 16.81 -17.30 -43.07
C ALA A 1013 16.06 -16.48 -44.14
N SER A 1014 14.74 -16.41 -44.07
CA SER A 1014 13.97 -15.55 -44.98
C SER A 1014 12.87 -14.79 -44.25
N SER A 1015 12.56 -13.60 -44.75
CA SER A 1015 11.43 -12.82 -44.28
C SER A 1015 10.86 -11.97 -45.42
N ARG A 1016 9.56 -11.71 -45.37
CA ARG A 1016 8.86 -10.87 -46.35
C ARG A 1016 8.53 -9.53 -45.71
N THR A 1017 9.10 -8.45 -46.21
CA THR A 1017 8.78 -7.07 -45.76
C THR A 1017 7.27 -6.85 -45.78
N MET A 1018 6.74 -6.09 -44.82
CA MET A 1018 5.29 -5.91 -44.70
C MET A 1018 4.70 -5.28 -45.97
N SER A 1019 3.44 -5.62 -46.25
CA SER A 1019 2.68 -4.90 -47.26
C SER A 1019 2.38 -3.49 -46.77
N SER A 1020 2.72 -2.51 -47.58
CA SER A 1020 2.20 -1.14 -47.49
C SER A 1020 0.66 -1.11 -47.50
N SER A 1021 0.03 -0.25 -46.67
CA SER A 1021 -1.44 -0.13 -46.61
C SER A 1021 -1.95 1.26 -47.04
N SER A 1022 -3.08 1.27 -47.74
CA SER A 1022 -3.84 2.48 -48.11
C SER A 1022 -5.30 2.30 -47.67
N LEU A 1023 -5.85 3.27 -46.94
CA LEU A 1023 -7.21 3.24 -46.43
C LEU A 1023 -8.14 4.09 -47.28
N LEU A 1024 -9.43 3.71 -47.34
CA LEU A 1024 -10.49 4.57 -47.86
C LEU A 1024 -11.09 5.24 -46.63
N THR A 1025 -10.72 6.48 -46.33
CA THR A 1025 -11.09 7.14 -45.05
C THR A 1025 -12.29 8.06 -45.16
N GLY A 1026 -12.62 8.51 -46.36
CA GLY A 1026 -13.79 9.34 -46.61
C GLY A 1026 -14.36 9.00 -47.98
N ILE A 1027 -15.68 8.89 -48.06
CA ILE A 1027 -16.39 8.69 -49.32
C ILE A 1027 -17.59 9.61 -49.37
N SER A 1028 -17.84 10.23 -50.53
CA SER A 1028 -18.86 11.25 -50.72
C SER A 1028 -19.58 11.11 -52.06
N THR A 1029 -20.81 11.61 -52.15
CA THR A 1029 -21.49 11.80 -53.44
C THR A 1029 -22.28 13.10 -53.40
N ARG A 1030 -22.00 14.01 -54.34
CA ARG A 1030 -22.80 15.21 -54.63
C ARG A 1030 -23.77 14.91 -55.77
N GLY A 1031 -25.04 15.26 -55.61
CA GLY A 1031 -26.05 15.02 -56.64
C GLY A 1031 -27.36 15.74 -56.36
N TYR A 1032 -28.29 15.68 -57.31
CA TYR A 1032 -29.62 16.25 -57.13
C TYR A 1032 -30.46 15.37 -56.21
N VAL A 1033 -30.99 15.95 -55.15
CA VAL A 1033 -31.89 15.32 -54.17
C VAL A 1033 -33.33 15.69 -54.53
N GLY A 1034 -34.12 14.71 -54.97
CA GLY A 1034 -35.53 14.85 -55.30
C GLY A 1034 -36.47 14.31 -54.22
N THR A 1035 -37.77 14.32 -54.53
CA THR A 1035 -38.83 13.77 -53.67
C THR A 1035 -39.16 12.31 -54.00
N GLY A 1036 -39.91 11.63 -53.12
CA GLY A 1036 -40.39 10.27 -53.36
C GLY A 1036 -39.25 9.27 -53.65
N SER A 1037 -39.35 8.59 -54.80
CA SER A 1037 -38.36 7.63 -55.30
C SER A 1037 -37.06 8.27 -55.81
N ASN A 1038 -37.03 9.60 -55.97
CA ASN A 1038 -35.86 10.37 -56.43
C ASN A 1038 -35.01 10.92 -55.28
N ALA A 1039 -35.25 10.46 -54.04
CA ALA A 1039 -34.35 10.76 -52.92
C ALA A 1039 -32.95 10.20 -53.19
N MET A 1040 -31.93 10.91 -52.70
CA MET A 1040 -30.55 10.45 -52.81
C MET A 1040 -30.25 9.46 -51.69
N ILE A 1041 -29.66 8.33 -52.01
CA ILE A 1041 -29.46 7.22 -51.09
C ILE A 1041 -28.01 6.78 -51.12
N GLY A 1042 -27.28 6.97 -50.02
CA GLY A 1042 -25.91 6.49 -49.82
C GLY A 1042 -25.87 5.18 -49.05
N GLY A 1043 -25.63 4.05 -49.71
CA GLY A 1043 -25.38 2.77 -49.06
C GLY A 1043 -23.91 2.57 -48.72
N PHE A 1044 -23.57 1.99 -47.56
CA PHE A 1044 -22.20 1.66 -47.19
C PHE A 1044 -22.11 0.33 -46.41
N ILE A 1045 -20.92 -0.28 -46.39
CA ILE A 1045 -20.69 -1.58 -45.75
C ILE A 1045 -19.51 -1.50 -44.78
N ILE A 1046 -19.74 -1.94 -43.53
CA ILE A 1046 -18.72 -2.17 -42.53
C ILE A 1046 -18.42 -3.67 -42.50
N THR A 1047 -17.16 -4.06 -42.67
CA THR A 1047 -16.69 -5.46 -42.61
C THR A 1047 -15.72 -5.63 -41.46
N GLY A 1048 -15.63 -6.83 -40.89
CA GLY A 1048 -14.75 -7.13 -39.77
C GLY A 1048 -15.47 -7.84 -38.63
N THR A 1049 -14.90 -7.83 -37.43
CA THR A 1049 -15.44 -8.54 -36.27
C THR A 1049 -15.89 -7.64 -35.11
N ALA A 1050 -15.56 -6.35 -35.12
CA ALA A 1050 -15.93 -5.40 -34.05
C ALA A 1050 -16.81 -4.24 -34.57
N PRO A 1051 -17.64 -3.60 -33.73
CA PRO A 1051 -18.32 -2.36 -34.09
C PRO A 1051 -17.33 -1.25 -34.51
N LYS A 1052 -17.77 -0.40 -35.43
CA LYS A 1052 -16.97 0.67 -36.02
C LYS A 1052 -17.71 2.00 -35.94
N THR A 1053 -17.03 3.01 -35.42
CA THR A 1053 -17.53 4.39 -35.41
C THR A 1053 -17.33 5.05 -36.77
N VAL A 1054 -18.41 5.60 -37.32
CA VAL A 1054 -18.42 6.34 -38.58
C VAL A 1054 -19.17 7.66 -38.41
N LEU A 1055 -18.74 8.68 -39.16
CA LEU A 1055 -19.48 9.94 -39.29
C LEU A 1055 -20.19 9.97 -40.64
N ILE A 1056 -21.51 10.18 -40.64
CA ILE A 1056 -22.36 10.28 -41.83
C ILE A 1056 -22.90 11.71 -41.91
N ARG A 1057 -22.80 12.38 -43.06
CA ARG A 1057 -23.27 13.77 -43.24
C ARG A 1057 -24.16 13.93 -44.46
N ALA A 1058 -25.11 14.87 -44.39
CA ALA A 1058 -25.84 15.40 -45.52
C ALA A 1058 -25.69 16.93 -45.59
N LYS A 1059 -25.12 17.43 -46.69
CA LYS A 1059 -24.80 18.87 -46.89
C LYS A 1059 -25.61 19.49 -48.02
N GLY A 1060 -25.88 20.78 -47.90
CA GLY A 1060 -26.62 21.57 -48.88
C GLY A 1060 -26.33 23.08 -48.74
N PRO A 1061 -26.76 23.74 -47.64
CA PRO A 1061 -26.46 25.15 -47.38
C PRO A 1061 -24.98 25.54 -47.43
N SER A 1062 -24.06 24.60 -47.15
CA SER A 1062 -22.62 24.79 -47.32
C SER A 1062 -22.17 25.11 -48.75
N PHE A 1063 -23.03 24.95 -49.77
CA PHE A 1063 -22.69 25.24 -51.17
C PHE A 1063 -23.09 26.64 -51.61
N SER A 1064 -23.77 27.41 -50.75
CA SER A 1064 -24.31 28.75 -51.06
C SER A 1064 -23.28 29.76 -51.58
N SER A 1065 -21.99 29.58 -51.27
CA SER A 1065 -20.91 30.46 -51.72
C SER A 1065 -20.48 30.26 -53.18
N TRP A 1066 -20.80 29.13 -53.81
CA TRP A 1066 -20.31 28.81 -55.17
C TRP A 1066 -21.37 28.16 -56.07
N MET A 1067 -22.58 27.89 -55.57
CA MET A 1067 -23.70 27.52 -56.43
C MET A 1067 -25.06 27.96 -55.88
N THR A 1068 -25.99 28.24 -56.80
CA THR A 1068 -27.43 28.40 -56.52
C THR A 1068 -28.17 27.07 -56.76
N GLY A 1069 -29.30 26.84 -56.09
CA GLY A 1069 -30.09 25.62 -56.26
C GLY A 1069 -29.64 24.41 -55.42
N TYR A 1070 -28.89 24.64 -54.34
CA TYR A 1070 -28.55 23.62 -53.35
C TYR A 1070 -29.78 23.21 -52.52
N LEU A 1071 -29.71 22.03 -51.90
CA LEU A 1071 -30.74 21.54 -50.98
C LEU A 1071 -30.76 22.40 -49.71
N VAL A 1072 -31.82 23.15 -49.48
CA VAL A 1072 -31.87 24.18 -48.42
C VAL A 1072 -31.89 23.58 -47.00
N ASP A 1073 -32.45 22.39 -46.83
CA ASP A 1073 -32.66 21.76 -45.52
C ASP A 1073 -32.49 20.22 -45.63
N PRO A 1074 -31.25 19.72 -45.63
CA PRO A 1074 -30.97 18.29 -45.75
C PRO A 1074 -31.39 17.50 -44.51
N TYR A 1075 -32.23 16.50 -44.72
CA TYR A 1075 -32.65 15.52 -43.72
C TYR A 1075 -32.03 14.15 -44.00
N LEU A 1076 -31.37 13.58 -43.00
CA LEU A 1076 -30.65 12.31 -43.05
C LEU A 1076 -31.37 11.23 -42.23
N GLN A 1077 -31.66 10.08 -42.86
CA GLN A 1077 -32.19 8.89 -42.18
C GLN A 1077 -31.30 7.69 -42.47
N LEU A 1078 -30.79 7.05 -41.42
CA LEU A 1078 -29.96 5.85 -41.50
C LEU A 1078 -30.83 4.61 -41.31
N TYR A 1079 -30.69 3.65 -42.21
CA TYR A 1079 -31.40 2.38 -42.21
C TYR A 1079 -30.46 1.19 -42.01
N SER A 1080 -30.94 0.19 -41.26
CA SER A 1080 -30.44 -1.18 -41.26
C SER A 1080 -31.56 -2.09 -41.77
N GLY A 1081 -31.37 -2.73 -42.92
CA GLY A 1081 -32.48 -3.37 -43.64
C GLY A 1081 -33.58 -2.36 -44.00
N SER A 1082 -34.82 -2.62 -43.55
CA SER A 1082 -35.99 -1.75 -43.77
C SER A 1082 -36.28 -0.78 -42.61
N THR A 1083 -35.51 -0.83 -41.52
CA THR A 1083 -35.77 -0.07 -40.28
C THR A 1083 -34.90 1.18 -40.23
N VAL A 1084 -35.49 2.34 -39.89
CA VAL A 1084 -34.74 3.55 -39.56
C VAL A 1084 -34.12 3.37 -38.18
N VAL A 1085 -32.80 3.43 -38.09
CA VAL A 1085 -32.04 3.19 -36.86
C VAL A 1085 -31.45 4.47 -36.26
N ALA A 1086 -31.25 5.51 -37.07
CA ALA A 1086 -30.92 6.85 -36.60
C ALA A 1086 -31.37 7.89 -37.63
N GLN A 1087 -31.60 9.14 -37.19
CA GLN A 1087 -31.90 10.25 -38.09
C GLN A 1087 -31.38 11.57 -37.52
N ASN A 1088 -31.24 12.58 -38.38
CA ASN A 1088 -30.88 13.95 -38.02
C ASN A 1088 -31.25 14.92 -39.17
N TYR A 1089 -31.71 16.13 -38.86
CA TYR A 1089 -31.95 17.23 -39.82
C TYR A 1089 -31.19 18.53 -39.46
N ASP A 1090 -30.68 18.63 -38.23
CA ASP A 1090 -29.80 19.71 -37.78
C ASP A 1090 -28.74 19.09 -36.87
N TRP A 1091 -27.48 19.11 -37.31
CA TRP A 1091 -26.39 18.42 -36.63
C TRP A 1091 -26.05 19.01 -35.25
N GLN A 1092 -26.49 20.23 -34.97
CA GLN A 1092 -26.31 20.88 -33.66
C GLN A 1092 -27.40 20.45 -32.67
N THR A 1093 -28.47 19.83 -33.17
CA THR A 1093 -29.57 19.31 -32.35
C THR A 1093 -29.46 17.79 -32.19
N ASN A 1094 -29.68 17.31 -30.97
CA ASN A 1094 -29.67 15.88 -30.68
C ASN A 1094 -31.06 15.29 -30.95
N ASP A 1095 -31.23 14.60 -32.07
CA ASP A 1095 -32.44 13.81 -32.37
C ASP A 1095 -32.46 12.52 -31.49
N SER A 1096 -33.61 12.20 -30.91
CA SER A 1096 -33.77 11.07 -29.97
C SER A 1096 -33.83 9.68 -30.64
N LEU A 1097 -33.98 9.58 -31.96
CA LEU A 1097 -34.05 8.29 -32.63
C LEU A 1097 -32.67 7.62 -32.69
N CYS A 1098 -32.51 6.55 -31.92
CA CYS A 1098 -31.33 5.68 -31.87
C CYS A 1098 -31.78 4.24 -31.54
N LEU A 1099 -32.04 3.44 -32.57
CA LEU A 1099 -32.51 2.06 -32.43
C LEU A 1099 -31.39 1.06 -32.76
N SER A 1100 -31.52 -0.16 -32.25
CA SER A 1100 -30.64 -1.28 -32.60
C SER A 1100 -30.56 -1.45 -34.13
N PRO A 1101 -29.35 -1.64 -34.72
CA PRO A 1101 -28.11 -2.07 -34.07
C PRO A 1101 -27.12 -0.93 -33.75
N VAL A 1102 -27.57 0.32 -33.64
CA VAL A 1102 -26.69 1.42 -33.24
C VAL A 1102 -26.21 1.18 -31.79
N VAL A 1103 -24.90 1.01 -31.62
CA VAL A 1103 -24.27 0.75 -30.31
C VAL A 1103 -24.12 2.06 -29.53
N TRP A 1104 -23.84 3.14 -30.23
CA TRP A 1104 -23.69 4.47 -29.67
C TRP A 1104 -23.98 5.53 -30.73
N LYS A 1105 -24.60 6.64 -30.32
CA LYS A 1105 -24.88 7.82 -31.15
C LYS A 1105 -24.30 9.04 -30.44
N GLY A 1106 -23.42 9.76 -31.13
CA GLY A 1106 -22.76 10.95 -30.61
C GLY A 1106 -23.64 12.18 -30.60
N THR A 1107 -23.28 13.11 -29.74
CA THR A 1107 -23.87 14.44 -29.60
C THR A 1107 -23.28 15.43 -30.61
N ALA A 1108 -23.87 16.63 -30.70
CA ALA A 1108 -23.30 17.75 -31.46
C ALA A 1108 -21.84 18.07 -31.06
N ALA A 1109 -21.50 17.97 -29.77
CA ALA A 1109 -20.13 18.19 -29.29
C ALA A 1109 -19.18 17.09 -29.80
N ASP A 1110 -19.62 15.84 -29.82
CA ASP A 1110 -18.83 14.73 -30.36
C ASP A 1110 -18.60 14.89 -31.86
N ILE A 1111 -19.63 15.29 -32.61
CA ILE A 1111 -19.54 15.59 -34.05
C ILE A 1111 -18.54 16.74 -34.30
N GLN A 1112 -18.57 17.78 -33.47
CA GLN A 1112 -17.62 18.89 -33.53
C GLN A 1112 -16.18 18.43 -33.28
N ALA A 1113 -15.97 17.52 -32.32
CA ALA A 1113 -14.66 16.99 -31.95
C ALA A 1113 -13.98 16.18 -33.07
N VAL A 1114 -14.76 15.62 -34.02
CA VAL A 1114 -14.21 14.93 -35.20
C VAL A 1114 -13.47 15.89 -36.15
N GLY A 1115 -13.69 17.20 -36.04
CA GLY A 1115 -13.01 18.22 -36.86
C GLY A 1115 -13.56 18.37 -38.29
N VAL A 1116 -14.59 17.60 -38.65
CA VAL A 1116 -15.32 17.70 -39.91
C VAL A 1116 -16.84 17.78 -39.64
N ALA A 1117 -17.27 18.62 -38.72
CA ALA A 1117 -18.70 18.95 -38.59
C ALA A 1117 -19.19 19.77 -39.81
N PRO A 1118 -20.47 19.69 -40.21
CA PRO A 1118 -21.04 20.64 -41.17
C PRO A 1118 -20.92 22.08 -40.65
N THR A 1119 -20.73 23.06 -41.54
CA THR A 1119 -20.50 24.46 -41.15
C THR A 1119 -21.80 25.25 -40.96
N ASN A 1120 -22.93 24.70 -41.42
CA ASN A 1120 -24.25 25.31 -41.28
C ASN A 1120 -25.12 24.42 -40.39
N SER A 1121 -25.85 24.99 -39.43
CA SER A 1121 -26.67 24.21 -38.49
C SER A 1121 -27.79 23.43 -39.18
N LYS A 1122 -28.38 23.96 -40.26
CA LYS A 1122 -29.45 23.29 -41.04
C LYS A 1122 -28.99 22.07 -41.85
N GLU A 1123 -27.75 21.61 -41.67
CA GLU A 1123 -27.24 20.40 -42.32
C GLU A 1123 -27.33 19.22 -41.34
N ALA A 1124 -27.47 18.00 -41.86
CA ALA A 1124 -27.58 16.84 -41.02
C ALA A 1124 -26.24 16.11 -40.82
N ALA A 1125 -25.98 15.63 -39.61
CA ALA A 1125 -24.88 14.70 -39.35
C ALA A 1125 -25.23 13.67 -38.27
N LEU A 1126 -24.64 12.49 -38.41
CA LEU A 1126 -24.76 11.35 -37.49
C LEU A 1126 -23.38 10.78 -37.21
N LEU A 1127 -22.91 10.89 -35.97
CA LEU A 1127 -21.75 10.13 -35.50
C LEU A 1127 -22.26 8.87 -34.79
N VAL A 1128 -22.01 7.70 -35.36
CA VAL A 1128 -22.60 6.45 -34.87
C VAL A 1128 -21.60 5.31 -34.85
N THR A 1129 -21.71 4.43 -33.84
CA THR A 1129 -20.98 3.16 -33.76
C THR A 1129 -21.89 2.03 -34.20
N LEU A 1130 -21.48 1.32 -35.26
CA LEU A 1130 -22.29 0.30 -35.92
C LEU A 1130 -21.53 -1.03 -36.01
N PRO A 1131 -22.17 -2.20 -35.77
CA PRO A 1131 -21.55 -3.49 -36.02
C PRO A 1131 -21.30 -3.73 -37.52
N PRO A 1132 -20.43 -4.69 -37.88
CA PRO A 1132 -20.24 -5.11 -39.27
C PRO A 1132 -21.58 -5.45 -39.95
N GLY A 1133 -21.85 -4.85 -41.11
CA GLY A 1133 -23.14 -4.91 -41.77
C GLY A 1133 -23.28 -3.90 -42.91
N ALA A 1134 -24.37 -4.01 -43.66
CA ALA A 1134 -24.74 -3.08 -44.72
C ALA A 1134 -25.79 -2.07 -44.22
N TYR A 1135 -25.54 -0.79 -44.47
CA TYR A 1135 -26.36 0.32 -43.99
C TYR A 1135 -26.71 1.26 -45.13
N THR A 1136 -27.84 1.96 -45.01
CA THR A 1136 -28.35 2.85 -46.05
C THR A 1136 -28.74 4.21 -45.49
N ALA A 1137 -28.08 5.27 -45.95
CA ALA A 1137 -28.37 6.65 -45.59
C ALA A 1137 -29.26 7.32 -46.66
N PHE A 1138 -30.50 7.64 -46.30
CA PHE A 1138 -31.40 8.43 -47.12
C PHE A 1138 -31.18 9.92 -46.86
N VAL A 1139 -30.97 10.68 -47.93
CA VAL A 1139 -30.93 12.14 -47.93
C VAL A 1139 -32.15 12.67 -48.65
N ARG A 1140 -32.93 13.50 -47.95
CA ARG A 1140 -34.14 14.16 -48.43
C ARG A 1140 -34.11 15.64 -48.07
N GLY A 1141 -34.92 16.47 -48.70
CA GLY A 1141 -35.21 17.81 -48.19
C GLY A 1141 -36.33 17.76 -47.16
N MET A 1142 -36.18 18.49 -46.06
CA MET A 1142 -37.29 18.73 -45.13
C MET A 1142 -38.47 19.38 -45.90
N ASN A 1143 -39.70 19.01 -45.56
CA ASN A 1143 -40.92 19.47 -46.26
C ASN A 1143 -40.93 19.25 -47.78
N ASN A 1144 -40.36 18.14 -48.27
CA ASN A 1144 -40.25 17.82 -49.70
C ASN A 1144 -39.39 18.82 -50.49
N GLY A 1145 -38.44 19.50 -49.83
CA GLY A 1145 -37.44 20.33 -50.51
C GLY A 1145 -36.60 19.52 -51.51
N VAL A 1146 -36.19 20.18 -52.59
CA VAL A 1146 -35.35 19.60 -53.64
C VAL A 1146 -34.16 20.50 -53.92
N GLY A 1147 -33.07 19.93 -54.43
CA GLY A 1147 -31.88 20.69 -54.81
C GLY A 1147 -30.61 19.84 -54.78
N THR A 1148 -29.47 20.44 -55.12
CA THR A 1148 -28.18 19.74 -55.05
C THR A 1148 -27.73 19.55 -53.60
N GLY A 1149 -27.55 18.30 -53.19
CA GLY A 1149 -27.04 17.92 -51.86
C GLY A 1149 -25.83 17.01 -51.97
N MET A 1150 -25.19 16.71 -50.83
CA MET A 1150 -24.10 15.75 -50.75
C MET A 1150 -24.26 14.82 -49.56
N VAL A 1151 -24.04 13.52 -49.77
CA VAL A 1151 -23.97 12.51 -48.69
C VAL A 1151 -22.52 12.07 -48.51
N GLU A 1152 -22.05 11.96 -47.27
CA GLU A 1152 -20.67 11.57 -46.95
C GLU A 1152 -20.63 10.54 -45.82
N VAL A 1153 -19.63 9.66 -45.86
CA VAL A 1153 -19.30 8.71 -44.78
C VAL A 1153 -17.80 8.75 -44.52
N TYR A 1154 -17.40 9.00 -43.28
CA TYR A 1154 -16.01 9.00 -42.82
C TYR A 1154 -15.74 7.84 -41.87
N GLU A 1155 -14.64 7.14 -42.10
CA GLU A 1155 -14.12 6.13 -41.20
C GLU A 1155 -13.24 6.78 -40.12
N LEU A 1156 -13.52 6.54 -38.82
CA LEU A 1156 -12.78 7.14 -37.70
C LEU A 1156 -11.95 6.11 -36.91
N GLY A 1157 -10.84 6.56 -36.31
CA GLY A 1157 -9.90 5.79 -35.46
C GLY A 1157 -8.51 5.54 -36.07
N SER A 1158 -7.44 5.78 -35.31
CA SER A 1158 -6.03 5.82 -35.77
C SER A 1158 -5.15 4.61 -35.42
N ALA A 1159 -5.65 3.58 -34.74
CA ALA A 1159 -4.83 2.41 -34.40
C ALA A 1159 -4.90 1.33 -35.50
N TYR A 1160 -3.76 1.05 -36.13
CA TYR A 1160 -3.57 -0.17 -36.92
C TYR A 1160 -3.00 -1.27 -36.01
N PRO A 1161 -3.55 -2.50 -36.02
CA PRO A 1161 -4.70 -2.95 -36.80
C PRO A 1161 -6.03 -2.88 -36.00
N SER A 1162 -6.99 -2.05 -36.43
CA SER A 1162 -8.40 -2.26 -36.07
C SER A 1162 -8.92 -3.52 -36.79
N THR A 1163 -9.89 -4.24 -36.20
CA THR A 1163 -10.45 -5.50 -36.75
C THR A 1163 -11.66 -5.30 -37.67
N SER A 1164 -12.10 -4.04 -37.89
CA SER A 1164 -13.20 -3.66 -38.81
C SER A 1164 -12.90 -2.42 -39.65
N ARG A 1165 -13.43 -2.36 -40.89
CA ARG A 1165 -13.20 -1.31 -41.91
C ARG A 1165 -14.43 -1.00 -42.76
N LEU A 1166 -14.46 0.19 -43.35
CA LEU A 1166 -15.37 0.58 -44.43
C LEU A 1166 -14.86 0.02 -45.76
N THR A 1167 -15.66 -0.77 -46.47
CA THR A 1167 -15.22 -1.44 -47.73
C THR A 1167 -15.93 -0.98 -48.99
N GLY A 1168 -16.97 -0.16 -48.89
CA GLY A 1168 -17.60 0.44 -50.06
C GLY A 1168 -18.67 1.48 -49.73
N ILE A 1169 -18.92 2.37 -50.69
CA ILE A 1169 -20.12 3.18 -50.79
C ILE A 1169 -20.86 2.83 -52.10
N SER A 1170 -22.15 3.10 -52.14
CA SER A 1170 -22.93 3.19 -53.37
C SER A 1170 -23.90 4.36 -53.24
N THR A 1171 -24.18 5.06 -54.33
CA THR A 1171 -25.22 6.10 -54.32
C THR A 1171 -26.24 5.83 -55.41
N ARG A 1172 -27.52 5.84 -55.04
CA ARG A 1172 -28.65 5.87 -55.97
C ARG A 1172 -29.30 7.24 -55.89
N GLY A 1173 -29.54 7.87 -57.03
CA GLY A 1173 -30.17 9.19 -57.09
C GLY A 1173 -30.34 9.65 -58.54
N TYR A 1174 -30.93 10.83 -58.71
CA TYR A 1174 -31.13 11.44 -60.02
C TYR A 1174 -29.80 11.93 -60.60
N VAL A 1175 -29.51 11.56 -61.85
CA VAL A 1175 -28.31 12.01 -62.57
C VAL A 1175 -28.73 13.04 -63.61
N GLY A 1176 -28.44 14.32 -63.36
CA GLY A 1176 -28.72 15.43 -64.27
C GLY A 1176 -27.52 15.83 -65.13
N THR A 1177 -27.64 16.97 -65.80
CA THR A 1177 -26.57 17.57 -66.61
C THR A 1177 -25.99 18.83 -65.94
N GLY A 1178 -24.82 19.30 -66.41
CA GLY A 1178 -24.18 20.52 -65.90
C GLY A 1178 -23.95 20.47 -64.38
N SER A 1179 -24.40 21.51 -63.66
CA SER A 1179 -24.26 21.60 -62.20
C SER A 1179 -25.03 20.51 -61.41
N ASN A 1180 -25.93 19.78 -62.07
CA ASN A 1180 -26.72 18.68 -61.48
C ASN A 1180 -26.18 17.28 -61.82
N ALA A 1181 -25.00 17.19 -62.42
CA ALA A 1181 -24.31 15.92 -62.59
C ALA A 1181 -24.02 15.26 -61.23
N MET A 1182 -24.21 13.94 -61.15
CA MET A 1182 -23.86 13.18 -59.95
C MET A 1182 -22.35 12.94 -59.92
N ILE A 1183 -21.70 13.33 -58.82
CA ILE A 1183 -20.25 13.24 -58.66
C ILE A 1183 -19.95 12.46 -57.39
N GLY A 1184 -19.38 11.27 -57.53
CA GLY A 1184 -18.84 10.48 -56.44
C GLY A 1184 -17.39 10.89 -56.16
N GLY A 1185 -17.05 11.09 -54.89
CA GLY A 1185 -15.71 11.39 -54.40
C GLY A 1185 -15.25 10.34 -53.38
N PHE A 1186 -13.94 10.16 -53.26
CA PHE A 1186 -13.34 9.31 -52.24
C PHE A 1186 -11.94 9.82 -51.87
N ILE A 1187 -11.54 9.56 -50.63
CA ILE A 1187 -10.22 9.89 -50.09
C ILE A 1187 -9.47 8.59 -49.84
N ILE A 1188 -8.30 8.47 -50.48
CA ILE A 1188 -7.32 7.43 -50.16
C ILE A 1188 -6.25 8.09 -49.29
N THR A 1189 -6.06 7.58 -48.07
CA THR A 1189 -4.91 7.94 -47.22
C THR A 1189 -3.92 6.79 -47.15
N GLY A 1190 -2.68 7.10 -46.81
CA GLY A 1190 -1.57 6.15 -46.83
C GLY A 1190 -0.64 6.40 -48.01
N THR A 1191 0.46 5.65 -48.06
CA THR A 1191 1.60 5.92 -48.94
C THR A 1191 1.59 5.10 -50.24
N MET A 1192 0.54 4.31 -50.50
CA MET A 1192 0.44 3.49 -51.72
C MET A 1192 -0.81 3.74 -52.57
N PRO A 1193 -0.76 3.44 -53.88
CA PRO A 1193 -1.95 3.39 -54.73
C PRO A 1193 -2.94 2.35 -54.21
N LYS A 1194 -4.22 2.74 -54.05
CA LYS A 1194 -5.30 1.81 -53.71
C LYS A 1194 -6.06 1.41 -54.97
N LYS A 1195 -6.20 0.11 -55.21
CA LYS A 1195 -7.09 -0.37 -56.27
C LYS A 1195 -8.54 -0.10 -55.86
N VAL A 1196 -9.23 0.70 -56.66
CA VAL A 1196 -10.65 1.02 -56.46
C VAL A 1196 -11.45 0.57 -57.69
N LEU A 1197 -12.68 0.14 -57.46
CA LEU A 1197 -13.65 -0.11 -58.52
C LEU A 1197 -14.69 1.01 -58.49
N ILE A 1198 -14.76 1.80 -59.56
CA ILE A 1198 -15.77 2.83 -59.77
C ILE A 1198 -16.71 2.33 -60.86
N ARG A 1199 -18.02 2.38 -60.61
CA ARG A 1199 -19.02 1.87 -61.55
C ARG A 1199 -20.26 2.74 -61.51
N ALA A 1200 -20.81 3.03 -62.69
CA ALA A 1200 -22.13 3.60 -62.86
C ALA A 1200 -23.05 2.51 -63.39
N LYS A 1201 -24.25 2.43 -62.86
CA LYS A 1201 -25.25 1.45 -63.26
C LYS A 1201 -26.52 2.19 -63.63
N GLY A 1202 -26.97 1.99 -64.87
CA GLY A 1202 -28.24 2.53 -65.36
C GLY A 1202 -29.09 1.42 -65.99
N PRO A 1203 -28.66 0.77 -67.08
CA PRO A 1203 -29.42 -0.28 -67.75
C PRO A 1203 -29.77 -1.48 -66.86
N SER A 1204 -28.96 -1.74 -65.82
CA SER A 1204 -29.20 -2.80 -64.84
C SER A 1204 -30.44 -2.57 -63.96
N PHE A 1205 -31.08 -1.39 -64.03
CA PHE A 1205 -32.30 -1.08 -63.31
C PHE A 1205 -33.57 -1.26 -64.15
N SER A 1206 -33.45 -1.60 -65.44
CA SER A 1206 -34.58 -1.69 -66.39
C SER A 1206 -35.67 -2.69 -65.97
N SER A 1207 -35.35 -3.67 -65.13
CA SER A 1207 -36.30 -4.68 -64.65
C SER A 1207 -37.20 -4.22 -63.51
N TRP A 1208 -36.88 -3.12 -62.82
CA TRP A 1208 -37.65 -2.66 -61.65
C TRP A 1208 -37.76 -1.13 -61.51
N MET A 1209 -37.21 -0.36 -62.45
CA MET A 1209 -37.28 1.10 -62.46
C MET A 1209 -37.41 1.64 -63.88
N THR A 1210 -38.32 2.59 -64.09
CA THR A 1210 -38.42 3.37 -65.33
C THR A 1210 -37.64 4.68 -65.19
N GLY A 1211 -37.11 5.24 -66.29
CA GLY A 1211 -36.33 6.49 -66.25
C GLY A 1211 -34.88 6.34 -65.77
N TYR A 1212 -34.28 5.15 -65.90
CA TYR A 1212 -32.85 4.93 -65.64
C TYR A 1212 -31.96 5.59 -66.71
N LEU A 1213 -30.70 5.87 -66.37
CA LEU A 1213 -29.73 6.39 -67.33
C LEU A 1213 -29.37 5.31 -68.35
N ALA A 1214 -29.81 5.47 -69.61
CA ALA A 1214 -29.68 4.43 -70.62
C ALA A 1214 -28.23 4.11 -71.03
N ASP A 1215 -27.35 5.11 -70.99
CA ASP A 1215 -25.94 4.96 -71.33
C ASP A 1215 -25.07 5.70 -70.30
N PRO A 1216 -24.68 5.03 -69.20
CA PRO A 1216 -23.93 5.67 -68.13
C PRO A 1216 -22.47 5.90 -68.54
N TYR A 1217 -22.07 7.17 -68.60
CA TYR A 1217 -20.70 7.60 -68.82
C TYR A 1217 -20.04 8.04 -67.50
N LEU A 1218 -18.76 7.67 -67.30
CA LEU A 1218 -17.97 8.03 -66.12
C LEU A 1218 -16.65 8.66 -66.54
N GLN A 1219 -16.22 9.66 -65.77
CA GLN A 1219 -14.88 10.24 -65.80
C GLN A 1219 -14.35 10.31 -64.37
N LEU A 1220 -13.09 9.93 -64.17
CA LEU A 1220 -12.39 10.06 -62.91
C LEU A 1220 -11.57 11.34 -62.92
N TYR A 1221 -11.71 12.15 -61.87
CA TYR A 1221 -10.94 13.37 -61.69
C TYR A 1221 -10.00 13.26 -60.48
N SER A 1222 -8.82 13.86 -60.59
CA SER A 1222 -7.95 14.23 -59.47
C SER A 1222 -7.84 15.76 -59.44
N GLY A 1223 -8.47 16.40 -58.46
CA GLY A 1223 -8.68 17.86 -58.50
C GLY A 1223 -9.52 18.25 -59.71
N SER A 1224 -9.02 19.17 -60.55
CA SER A 1224 -9.66 19.59 -61.81
C SER A 1224 -9.21 18.79 -63.04
N THR A 1225 -8.35 17.77 -62.88
CA THR A 1225 -7.75 17.01 -63.99
C THR A 1225 -8.44 15.67 -64.20
N VAL A 1226 -8.82 15.34 -65.43
CA VAL A 1226 -9.32 14.00 -65.80
C VAL A 1226 -8.16 13.01 -65.78
N VAL A 1227 -8.29 11.92 -65.04
CA VAL A 1227 -7.25 10.88 -64.88
C VAL A 1227 -7.68 9.50 -65.38
N ALA A 1228 -8.98 9.27 -65.64
CA ALA A 1228 -9.50 8.09 -66.33
C ALA A 1228 -10.86 8.32 -66.97
#